data_AF-A0A960IBS9-F1
#
_entry.id   AF-A0A960IBS9-F1
#
_cell.length_a   1.000
_cell.length_b   1.000
_cell.length_c   1.000
_cell.angle_alpha   90.00
_cell.angle_beta   90.00
_cell.angle_gamma   90.00
#
_symmetry.space_group_name_H-M   'P 1'
#
loop_
_entity.id
_entity.type
_entity.pdbx_description
1 polymer ?
#
loop_
_entity_poly.entity_id
_entity_poly.type
_entity_poly.pdbx_seq_one_letter_code
_entity_poly.pdbx_strand_id
1 'polypeptide(L)'
;MRPEQPPRARAPRHVTRRSTRRAVAGIAGLALVTGAFATEIGPFAAGASSHREAPLIAGDPRADNTDVYAFVAPDAPGSVTLIANWIPFEEPNGGPNFYPWADDTRYNINIDNDGDALADYTYTWIFDTVVKNASQQFLVNTGPVTSLDDPDLNVYQTYDLTVTDGNGVTTALLGNGDGVHTPGDPIASPSFVGPASTPDYAALRNQATYSLAGGGRTYAGQADDPFFLDLRVFDLLYGADASEVGTDTLAGYNVNTIALQVPQAAVAIGGDATRNPVIGVWSTTERRSALVADAPGTNDDQWVQVSRLGNPLVNEVVIPLSLKDAFNSVRPDQDAGLQPVVDKVLDPILPGLIETIYGVPAPEPNRNDLFEIFLTGVSKANAGVDGDPAVVLNVDLNSQDLNMDAQTARGAGVAFRPSEMLRLNMSVPPAAAPDPYGVLAGDIAGFPNGRRLGDDVVDIAIQAVMGAAQTGQLVNGLLAVDSVDRNDVAFGNSFPYVALPQTDSVNNGTERTPRAPEFVSVTPERVLETRTGQPSGQLGYSGSKPSGGRTIEVQVTGTGTAMVPADAGTVFVNIAAVGTEANGFVTAFPCGTTRPTASTFNPVAGEITQNLAAVKVGANGRVCIYTSSSTDLLVDLVGYHPSTADFVSTAPERLLETRTSESGGQKGYTGAMPGAGQTITLDVTQVGSNAVPNDATAVFLNVTAANTTGAGWVTAYPCGSPRPNTSNVNLIPGVVRANLVPIKIGTNGTVCLFVSAGTDLVADLQGYAPAASTYVPTMPERVLETRAADGRINYSGAKPVGGQTVEVKVAGFGTTKIPADAGTVLLNLTVTESAADGFVTVHPCGTARPLASNINFTGRTTPNLVAADIGDGGRVCIYTSAETHLVADIVGYFPGTMLADS
;
A
#
# COMPACT_ATOMS: atom_id res chain seq x y z
N MET A 1 -62.81 30.07 26.18
CA MET A 1 -62.03 30.23 24.93
C MET A 1 -60.56 30.44 25.32
N ARG A 2 -59.58 30.29 24.39
CA ARG A 2 -58.17 30.67 24.64
C ARG A 2 -58.09 32.17 25.01
N PRO A 3 -57.15 32.63 25.89
CA PRO A 3 -55.79 32.94 25.43
C PRO A 3 -54.61 32.70 26.44
N GLU A 4 -53.40 32.55 25.87
CA GLU A 4 -52.06 33.07 26.27
C GLU A 4 -51.42 32.87 27.70
N GLN A 5 -50.15 33.32 27.82
CA GLN A 5 -49.08 33.02 28.81
C GLN A 5 -48.91 34.09 29.94
N PRO A 6 -47.88 34.04 30.86
CA PRO A 6 -47.15 32.92 31.51
C PRO A 6 -47.37 32.90 33.07
N PRO A 7 -46.62 33.55 34.04
CA PRO A 7 -45.23 34.06 34.18
C PRO A 7 -44.42 33.64 35.46
N ARG A 8 -43.11 33.33 35.29
CA ARG A 8 -41.98 33.49 36.26
C ARG A 8 -41.91 32.61 37.55
N ALA A 9 -40.81 32.76 38.31
CA ALA A 9 -40.31 31.81 39.32
C ALA A 9 -39.58 32.46 40.54
N ARG A 10 -39.11 31.61 41.49
CA ARG A 10 -38.18 31.78 42.65
C ARG A 10 -38.74 31.96 44.08
N ALA A 11 -38.38 30.98 44.94
CA ALA A 11 -37.78 31.13 46.29
C ALA A 11 -38.68 31.54 47.50
N PRO A 12 -38.22 31.44 48.78
CA PRO A 12 -37.42 30.39 49.46
C PRO A 12 -37.91 30.04 50.91
N ARG A 13 -37.08 29.31 51.71
CA ARG A 13 -37.09 29.15 53.21
C ARG A 13 -38.13 28.15 53.81
N HIS A 14 -37.93 27.47 54.96
CA HIS A 14 -36.76 27.27 55.88
C HIS A 14 -37.00 26.11 56.92
N VAL A 15 -35.93 25.70 57.63
CA VAL A 15 -35.88 25.29 59.08
C VAL A 15 -36.39 23.89 59.56
N THR A 16 -35.47 22.91 59.49
CA THR A 16 -34.95 22.00 60.55
C THR A 16 -35.80 21.15 61.54
N ARG A 17 -35.24 19.95 61.80
CA ARG A 17 -35.02 19.20 63.09
C ARG A 17 -36.05 18.19 63.65
N ARG A 18 -35.58 16.92 63.74
CA ARG A 18 -35.50 15.98 64.90
C ARG A 18 -36.64 15.94 65.96
N SER A 19 -37.04 14.80 66.56
CA SER A 19 -36.74 13.35 66.38
C SER A 19 -37.40 12.51 67.50
N THR A 20 -37.84 11.25 67.25
CA THR A 20 -37.97 10.07 68.18
C THR A 20 -39.02 9.08 67.62
N ARG A 21 -39.08 7.75 67.81
CA ARG A 21 -38.23 6.61 68.26
C ARG A 21 -39.21 5.42 68.51
N ARG A 22 -38.99 4.24 67.90
CA ARG A 22 -39.30 2.82 68.32
C ARG A 22 -39.43 1.95 67.05
N ALA A 23 -38.61 0.92 66.80
CA ALA A 23 -38.49 -0.42 67.44
C ALA A 23 -39.64 -1.38 66.98
N VAL A 24 -39.43 -2.67 66.64
CA VAL A 24 -38.45 -3.69 67.11
C VAL A 24 -38.02 -4.70 66.00
N ALA A 25 -36.71 -4.99 65.96
CA ALA A 25 -35.93 -6.21 65.59
C ALA A 25 -36.35 -7.28 64.55
N GLY A 26 -35.33 -7.81 63.86
CA GLY A 26 -35.31 -9.08 63.12
C GLY A 26 -33.86 -9.56 62.89
N ILE A 27 -33.44 -10.57 63.66
CA ILE A 27 -32.08 -11.18 63.82
C ILE A 27 -31.08 -11.04 62.63
N ALA A 28 -29.83 -10.67 62.95
CA ALA A 28 -28.68 -10.70 62.03
C ALA A 28 -27.75 -11.90 62.31
N GLY A 29 -27.00 -12.34 61.29
CA GLY A 29 -26.06 -13.46 61.37
C GLY A 29 -24.79 -13.26 60.53
N LEU A 30 -23.74 -12.75 61.18
CA LEU A 30 -22.32 -12.83 60.81
C LEU A 30 -21.85 -12.38 59.40
N ALA A 31 -21.44 -11.12 59.30
CA ALA A 31 -20.32 -10.68 58.42
C ALA A 31 -19.73 -9.33 58.92
N LEU A 32 -18.73 -9.41 59.80
CA LEU A 32 -17.68 -8.38 59.91
C LEU A 32 -16.60 -8.78 58.88
N VAL A 33 -15.94 -7.90 58.13
CA VAL A 33 -15.52 -6.52 58.45
C VAL A 33 -15.85 -5.54 57.32
N THR A 34 -16.22 -4.31 57.66
CA THR A 34 -16.17 -3.14 56.77
C THR A 34 -15.50 -1.98 57.52
N GLY A 35 -14.62 -1.22 56.85
CA GLY A 35 -14.02 0.00 57.42
C GLY A 35 -12.52 0.21 57.20
N ALA A 36 -12.03 0.17 55.95
CA ALA A 36 -10.64 0.59 55.62
C ALA A 36 -10.45 1.13 54.18
N PHE A 37 -11.52 1.55 53.48
CA PHE A 37 -11.43 2.16 52.14
C PHE A 37 -12.43 3.33 52.03
N ALA A 38 -12.00 4.52 52.48
CA ALA A 38 -12.80 5.77 52.43
C ALA A 38 -11.92 7.05 52.43
N THR A 39 -10.66 6.92 51.99
CA THR A 39 -9.62 7.95 51.85
C THR A 39 -8.60 7.38 50.86
N GLU A 40 -8.26 8.00 49.73
CA GLU A 40 -8.71 9.27 49.14
C GLU A 40 -8.90 9.04 47.62
N ILE A 41 -9.97 9.60 47.03
CA ILE A 41 -10.09 9.74 45.57
C ILE A 41 -10.43 11.21 45.32
N GLY A 42 -9.41 11.99 44.99
CA GLY A 42 -9.61 13.35 44.48
C GLY A 42 -10.11 13.34 43.03
N PRO A 43 -10.52 14.48 42.47
CA PRO A 43 -10.58 14.62 41.03
C PRO A 43 -9.18 14.39 40.45
N PHE A 44 -9.06 13.50 39.47
CA PHE A 44 -7.82 13.37 38.72
C PHE A 44 -7.58 14.66 37.92
N ALA A 45 -6.33 15.12 37.87
CA ALA A 45 -5.93 16.28 37.08
C ALA A 45 -5.99 15.95 35.57
N ALA A 46 -5.85 16.97 34.73
CA ALA A 46 -5.97 16.87 33.28
C ALA A 46 -5.14 15.72 32.68
N GLY A 47 -5.80 14.93 31.82
CA GLY A 47 -5.18 13.87 31.02
C GLY A 47 -4.52 14.38 29.74
N ALA A 48 -3.91 13.43 29.05
CA ALA A 48 -3.08 13.58 27.87
C ALA A 48 -3.63 12.72 26.71
N SER A 49 -3.19 12.92 25.47
CA SER A 49 -3.57 12.04 24.35
C SER A 49 -2.63 12.16 23.15
N SER A 50 -2.66 11.14 22.29
CA SER A 50 -2.25 11.13 20.88
C SER A 50 -3.42 11.45 19.93
N HIS A 51 -3.11 11.60 18.63
CA HIS A 51 -3.93 11.58 17.40
C HIS A 51 -5.44 11.94 17.55
N ARG A 52 -5.76 12.87 18.47
CA ARG A 52 -7.11 13.23 18.92
C ARG A 52 -7.95 12.11 19.58
N GLU A 53 -7.39 10.95 19.97
CA GLU A 53 -8.15 9.81 20.54
C GLU A 53 -8.85 10.11 21.87
N ALA A 54 -8.34 11.03 22.68
CA ALA A 54 -8.87 11.38 23.99
C ALA A 54 -9.00 12.91 24.20
N PRO A 55 -9.95 13.34 25.05
CA PRO A 55 -10.70 14.57 24.79
C PRO A 55 -9.95 15.88 25.02
N LEU A 56 -8.78 15.84 25.66
CA LEU A 56 -8.05 17.03 26.07
C LEU A 56 -7.04 17.50 25.02
N ILE A 57 -6.27 16.59 24.39
CA ILE A 57 -5.31 16.99 23.33
C ILE A 57 -6.02 17.46 22.06
N ALA A 58 -7.24 16.95 21.80
CA ALA A 58 -8.07 17.39 20.70
C ALA A 58 -8.47 18.89 20.78
N GLY A 59 -8.16 19.57 21.90
CA GLY A 59 -8.25 21.02 22.07
C GLY A 59 -6.93 21.79 21.89
N ASP A 60 -5.77 21.12 21.82
CA ASP A 60 -4.45 21.71 21.54
C ASP A 60 -3.65 20.84 20.54
N PRO A 61 -3.99 20.87 19.24
CA PRO A 61 -3.35 20.03 18.22
C PRO A 61 -1.83 20.21 18.11
N ARG A 62 -1.27 21.34 18.56
CA ARG A 62 0.19 21.58 18.54
C ARG A 62 0.95 20.77 19.59
N ALA A 63 0.25 20.20 20.57
CA ALA A 63 0.82 19.26 21.53
C ALA A 63 0.50 17.79 21.18
N ASP A 64 -0.33 17.59 20.16
CA ASP A 64 -0.86 16.28 19.76
C ASP A 64 0.15 15.51 18.91
N ASN A 65 0.45 14.30 19.36
CA ASN A 65 1.50 13.41 18.87
C ASN A 65 0.82 12.28 18.09
N THR A 66 1.22 12.02 16.85
CA THR A 66 0.49 11.09 15.97
C THR A 66 1.18 9.73 15.90
N ASP A 67 2.48 9.73 15.60
CA ASP A 67 3.24 8.54 15.25
C ASP A 67 4.67 8.55 15.76
N VAL A 68 5.21 7.35 15.93
CA VAL A 68 6.65 7.09 16.06
C VAL A 68 7.06 6.00 15.09
N TYR A 69 8.26 6.14 14.54
CA TYR A 69 8.94 5.15 13.70
C TYR A 69 10.39 5.01 14.18
N ALA A 70 10.93 3.80 14.14
CA ALA A 70 12.30 3.51 14.56
C ALA A 70 12.84 2.34 13.73
N PHE A 71 13.88 2.58 12.93
CA PHE A 71 14.45 1.57 12.02
C PHE A 71 15.94 1.78 11.76
N VAL A 72 16.67 0.69 11.46
CA VAL A 72 18.07 0.78 11.01
C VAL A 72 18.12 1.49 9.66
N ALA A 73 19.00 2.48 9.51
CA ALA A 73 18.99 3.36 8.34
C ALA A 73 19.51 2.64 7.07
N PRO A 74 18.69 2.43 6.02
CA PRO A 74 19.17 1.86 4.75
C PRO A 74 20.16 2.77 4.01
N ASP A 75 20.07 4.10 4.18
CA ASP A 75 20.99 5.06 3.55
C ASP A 75 22.28 5.35 4.36
N ALA A 76 22.38 4.87 5.61
CA ALA A 76 23.48 5.18 6.52
C ALA A 76 23.86 3.96 7.41
N PRO A 77 24.63 2.97 6.87
CA PRO A 77 25.01 1.77 7.61
C PRO A 77 25.66 2.06 8.97
N GLY A 78 25.21 1.37 10.02
CA GLY A 78 25.63 1.62 11.40
C GLY A 78 24.93 2.80 12.09
N SER A 79 23.85 3.32 11.49
CA SER A 79 22.97 4.33 12.07
C SER A 79 21.54 3.81 12.27
N VAL A 80 20.83 4.42 13.20
CA VAL A 80 19.37 4.27 13.39
C VAL A 80 18.70 5.56 12.92
N THR A 81 17.50 5.46 12.34
CA THR A 81 16.60 6.58 12.08
C THR A 81 15.39 6.46 12.99
N LEU A 82 15.10 7.53 13.72
CA LEU A 82 13.94 7.74 14.57
C LEU A 82 13.13 8.89 13.98
N ILE A 83 11.82 8.73 13.88
CA ILE A 83 10.90 9.74 13.34
C ILE A 83 9.70 9.83 14.27
N ALA A 84 9.23 11.04 14.54
CA ALA A 84 7.98 11.25 15.27
C ALA A 84 7.20 12.43 14.67
N ASN A 85 5.88 12.36 14.73
CA ASN A 85 4.96 13.29 14.09
C ASN A 85 4.03 13.96 15.08
N TRP A 86 3.67 15.21 14.81
CA TRP A 86 2.72 16.00 15.59
C TRP A 86 1.75 16.73 14.68
N ILE A 87 0.64 17.18 15.25
CA ILE A 87 -0.45 17.93 14.58
C ILE A 87 -1.13 17.07 13.48
N PRO A 88 -2.10 16.21 13.83
CA PRO A 88 -2.81 15.39 12.85
C PRO A 88 -3.78 16.24 12.01
N PHE A 89 -4.04 15.80 10.78
CA PHE A 89 -4.99 16.41 9.83
C PHE A 89 -4.65 17.85 9.38
N GLU A 90 -3.39 18.16 9.03
CA GLU A 90 -3.05 19.48 8.48
C GLU A 90 -3.54 19.63 7.02
N GLU A 91 -4.74 20.19 6.83
CA GLU A 91 -5.29 20.60 5.52
C GLU A 91 -4.31 21.56 4.80
N PRO A 92 -3.76 21.21 3.62
CA PRO A 92 -2.70 21.99 2.97
C PRO A 92 -3.06 23.45 2.66
N ASN A 93 -4.34 23.75 2.45
CA ASN A 93 -4.83 25.10 2.14
C ASN A 93 -5.34 25.87 3.38
N GLY A 94 -5.10 25.38 4.61
CA GLY A 94 -5.62 25.89 5.88
C GLY A 94 -5.14 27.28 6.37
N GLY A 95 -4.54 28.10 5.50
CA GLY A 95 -3.99 29.43 5.86
C GLY A 95 -5.04 30.46 6.34
N PRO A 96 -4.61 31.65 6.81
CA PRO A 96 -3.29 32.27 6.60
C PRO A 96 -2.26 31.98 7.70
N ASN A 97 -2.71 31.52 8.86
CA ASN A 97 -1.83 30.93 9.87
C ASN A 97 -1.78 29.44 9.53
N PHE A 98 -0.64 28.95 9.06
CA PHE A 98 -0.44 27.53 8.75
C PHE A 98 -0.14 26.75 10.04
N TYR A 99 0.78 25.80 10.01
CA TYR A 99 0.99 24.84 11.09
C TYR A 99 2.36 25.04 11.74
N PRO A 100 2.49 25.99 12.68
CA PRO A 100 3.70 26.19 13.45
C PRO A 100 3.77 25.23 14.65
N TRP A 101 4.98 24.79 14.98
CA TRP A 101 5.34 24.23 16.27
C TRP A 101 4.99 25.21 17.40
N ALA A 102 4.79 24.72 18.62
CA ALA A 102 4.46 25.58 19.75
C ALA A 102 5.70 26.09 20.48
N ASP A 103 5.82 27.43 20.57
CA ASP A 103 6.86 28.17 21.32
C ASP A 103 6.93 27.79 22.83
N ASP A 104 5.89 27.15 23.35
CA ASP A 104 5.69 26.81 24.75
C ASP A 104 5.62 25.28 25.00
N THR A 105 6.36 24.51 24.20
CA THR A 105 6.41 23.03 24.22
C THR A 105 7.84 22.49 24.17
N ARG A 106 8.04 21.29 24.74
CA ARG A 106 9.14 20.39 24.36
C ARG A 106 8.61 19.22 23.56
N TYR A 107 9.24 18.97 22.42
CA TYR A 107 9.00 17.80 21.59
C TYR A 107 10.16 16.84 21.79
N ASN A 108 9.90 15.63 22.26
CA ASN A 108 10.94 14.69 22.68
C ASN A 108 10.90 13.37 21.90
N ILE A 109 12.07 12.80 21.64
CA ILE A 109 12.26 11.38 21.33
C ILE A 109 13.08 10.78 22.47
N ASN A 110 12.54 9.77 23.13
CA ASN A 110 13.09 9.13 24.33
C ASN A 110 13.60 7.73 23.99
N ILE A 111 14.67 7.29 24.65
CA ILE A 111 15.30 5.99 24.41
C ILE A 111 15.60 5.27 25.73
N ASP A 112 15.13 4.03 25.84
CA ASP A 112 15.47 3.04 26.89
C ASP A 112 16.37 1.96 26.27
N ASN A 113 17.63 1.86 26.67
CA ASN A 113 18.56 0.84 26.18
C ASN A 113 18.89 -0.26 27.21
N ASP A 114 18.36 -0.20 28.43
CA ASP A 114 18.64 -1.18 29.48
C ASP A 114 17.42 -1.97 30.00
N GLY A 115 16.19 -1.54 29.71
CA GLY A 115 14.93 -2.19 30.04
C GLY A 115 14.33 -1.84 31.41
N ASP A 116 14.80 -0.79 32.11
CA ASP A 116 14.15 -0.26 33.32
C ASP A 116 12.89 0.60 33.03
N ALA A 117 12.66 0.98 31.77
CA ALA A 117 11.55 1.80 31.27
C ALA A 117 11.59 3.30 31.62
N LEU A 118 12.75 3.82 32.06
CA LEU A 118 13.10 5.24 32.02
C LEU A 118 13.94 5.56 30.76
N ALA A 119 14.20 6.84 30.51
CA ALA A 119 14.99 7.27 29.35
C ALA A 119 16.48 7.39 29.70
N ASP A 120 17.32 6.55 29.09
CA ASP A 120 18.78 6.70 29.06
C ASP A 120 19.22 7.90 28.22
N TYR A 121 18.45 8.23 27.18
CA TYR A 121 18.65 9.41 26.35
C TYR A 121 17.31 10.04 26.00
N THR A 122 17.17 11.34 26.27
CA THR A 122 16.06 12.17 25.78
C THR A 122 16.61 13.20 24.80
N TYR A 123 16.22 13.10 23.54
CA TYR A 123 16.47 14.12 22.52
C TYR A 123 15.30 15.10 22.51
N THR A 124 15.57 16.39 22.77
CA THR A 124 14.54 17.43 22.95
C THR A 124 14.73 18.55 21.93
N TRP A 125 13.66 18.83 21.19
CA TRP A 125 13.50 20.03 20.37
C TRP A 125 12.65 21.07 21.11
N ILE A 126 13.10 22.32 21.10
CA ILE A 126 12.33 23.49 21.53
C ILE A 126 12.34 24.46 20.36
N PHE A 127 11.16 24.86 19.90
CA PHE A 127 10.96 25.76 18.76
C PHE A 127 10.52 27.13 19.24
N ASP A 128 10.78 28.16 18.44
CA ASP A 128 10.27 29.52 18.69
C ASP A 128 10.03 30.29 17.39
N THR A 129 8.95 31.08 17.37
CA THR A 129 8.48 31.81 16.20
C THR A 129 9.08 33.20 16.04
N VAL A 130 9.84 33.40 14.95
CA VAL A 130 10.43 34.70 14.59
C VAL A 130 9.62 35.37 13.49
N VAL A 131 9.25 36.64 13.70
CA VAL A 131 8.47 37.45 12.74
C VAL A 131 9.22 38.72 12.36
N LYS A 132 9.76 38.78 11.13
CA LYS A 132 10.62 39.88 10.65
C LYS A 132 9.92 41.25 10.65
N ASN A 133 8.63 41.32 10.29
CA ASN A 133 7.89 42.59 10.18
C ASN A 133 6.45 42.53 10.70
N ALA A 134 6.28 42.06 11.96
CA ALA A 134 4.98 41.95 12.63
C ALA A 134 4.16 43.26 12.73
N SER A 135 4.78 44.42 12.52
CA SER A 135 4.11 45.73 12.58
C SER A 135 3.54 46.22 11.25
N GLN A 136 3.86 45.57 10.13
CA GLN A 136 3.43 45.99 8.78
C GLN A 136 2.93 44.84 7.90
N GLN A 137 3.20 43.58 8.25
CA GLN A 137 2.85 42.41 7.45
C GLN A 137 2.05 41.39 8.26
N PHE A 138 1.05 40.78 7.62
CA PHE A 138 0.23 39.70 8.15
C PHE A 138 0.45 38.36 7.42
N LEU A 139 1.32 38.34 6.42
CA LEU A 139 1.65 37.17 5.60
C LEU A 139 2.86 36.44 6.18
N VAL A 140 2.90 35.11 6.05
CA VAL A 140 4.07 34.31 6.41
C VAL A 140 5.26 34.57 5.48
N ASN A 141 5.01 34.97 4.22
CA ASN A 141 6.01 35.41 3.26
C ASN A 141 5.51 36.63 2.45
N THR A 142 6.41 37.55 2.06
CA THR A 142 6.10 38.75 1.26
C THR A 142 6.39 38.61 -0.23
N GLY A 143 7.04 37.52 -0.63
CA GLY A 143 7.38 37.13 -2.00
C GLY A 143 7.76 35.64 -2.06
N PRO A 144 8.13 35.09 -3.24
CA PRO A 144 8.49 33.68 -3.37
C PRO A 144 9.79 33.35 -2.62
N VAL A 145 9.69 32.44 -1.65
CA VAL A 145 10.79 32.00 -0.78
C VAL A 145 11.58 30.89 -1.46
N THR A 146 12.88 31.09 -1.62
CA THR A 146 13.79 30.16 -2.31
C THR A 146 14.92 29.63 -1.42
N SER A 147 15.11 30.22 -0.23
CA SER A 147 16.03 29.74 0.81
C SER A 147 15.48 30.02 2.21
N LEU A 148 16.09 29.42 3.25
CA LEU A 148 15.69 29.69 4.64
C LEU A 148 16.15 31.07 5.14
N ASP A 149 17.18 31.67 4.52
CA ASP A 149 17.65 33.04 4.80
C ASP A 149 16.97 34.11 3.92
N ASP A 150 16.04 33.71 3.05
CA ASP A 150 15.38 34.57 2.06
C ASP A 150 14.75 35.82 2.73
N PRO A 151 15.01 37.05 2.22
CA PRO A 151 14.44 38.26 2.79
C PRO A 151 12.91 38.27 2.80
N ASP A 152 12.26 37.57 1.87
CA ASP A 152 10.79 37.52 1.77
C ASP A 152 10.13 36.49 2.72
N LEU A 153 10.89 35.61 3.39
CA LEU A 153 10.37 34.72 4.43
C LEU A 153 10.12 35.52 5.73
N ASN A 154 8.91 36.03 5.94
CA ASN A 154 8.58 36.96 7.02
C ASN A 154 8.32 36.26 8.38
N VAL A 155 7.76 35.06 8.38
CA VAL A 155 7.53 34.21 9.56
C VAL A 155 8.30 32.90 9.37
N TYR A 156 9.11 32.53 10.34
CA TYR A 156 9.86 31.28 10.37
C TYR A 156 10.07 30.83 11.82
N GLN A 157 10.41 29.56 12.03
CA GLN A 157 10.69 29.04 13.37
C GLN A 157 12.14 28.57 13.47
N THR A 158 12.80 29.00 14.54
CA THR A 158 14.13 28.50 14.95
C THR A 158 13.97 27.41 16.00
N TYR A 159 14.95 26.51 16.15
CA TYR A 159 14.93 25.51 17.22
C TYR A 159 16.31 25.18 17.79
N ASP A 160 16.34 24.90 19.09
CA ASP A 160 17.43 24.17 19.75
C ASP A 160 17.18 22.66 19.63
N LEU A 161 18.25 21.87 19.45
CA LEU A 161 18.22 20.42 19.66
C LEU A 161 19.25 20.04 20.74
N THR A 162 18.76 19.47 21.83
CA THR A 162 19.59 18.96 22.92
C THR A 162 19.40 17.46 23.12
N VAL A 163 20.40 16.78 23.68
CA VAL A 163 20.28 15.43 24.22
C VAL A 163 20.62 15.45 25.70
N THR A 164 19.80 14.81 26.53
CA THR A 164 20.05 14.62 27.98
C THR A 164 20.24 13.14 28.26
N ASP A 165 21.32 12.79 28.95
CA ASP A 165 21.60 11.41 29.36
C ASP A 165 20.86 11.01 30.67
N GLY A 166 20.86 9.72 31.01
CA GLY A 166 20.30 9.19 32.26
C GLY A 166 20.95 9.70 33.55
N ASN A 167 22.08 10.42 33.48
CA ASN A 167 22.67 11.14 34.61
C ASN A 167 22.12 12.57 34.76
N GLY A 168 21.29 13.04 33.82
CA GLY A 168 20.77 14.40 33.74
C GLY A 168 21.72 15.40 33.07
N VAL A 169 22.69 14.92 32.28
CA VAL A 169 23.67 15.78 31.58
C VAL A 169 23.14 16.16 30.20
N THR A 170 22.60 17.38 30.09
CA THR A 170 22.14 17.95 28.81
C THR A 170 23.32 18.49 27.98
N THR A 171 23.34 18.15 26.69
CA THR A 171 24.30 18.62 25.68
C THR A 171 23.54 19.18 24.47
N ALA A 172 23.87 20.38 24.01
CA ALA A 172 23.36 20.92 22.76
C ALA A 172 24.03 20.23 21.55
N LEU A 173 23.22 19.75 20.61
CA LEU A 173 23.66 19.13 19.35
C LEU A 173 23.52 20.11 18.17
N LEU A 174 22.53 20.99 18.22
CA LEU A 174 22.34 22.16 17.35
C LEU A 174 21.77 23.33 18.15
N GLY A 175 21.94 24.54 17.63
CA GLY A 175 21.60 25.78 18.33
C GLY A 175 22.61 26.09 19.44
N ASN A 176 22.15 26.76 20.50
CA ASN A 176 22.96 27.15 21.65
C ASN A 176 22.55 26.41 22.94
N GLY A 177 21.36 25.81 22.97
CA GLY A 177 20.76 25.10 24.11
C GLY A 177 20.22 26.02 25.22
N ASP A 178 20.01 27.31 24.95
CA ASP A 178 19.50 28.29 25.92
C ASP A 178 18.04 28.72 25.70
N GLY A 179 17.41 28.34 24.58
CA GLY A 179 16.03 28.68 24.26
C GLY A 179 15.82 30.17 23.96
N VAL A 180 16.84 30.88 23.46
CA VAL A 180 16.76 32.30 23.10
C VAL A 180 17.33 32.54 21.71
N HIS A 181 16.49 33.05 20.81
CA HIS A 181 16.73 32.99 19.37
C HIS A 181 17.71 34.06 18.92
N THR A 182 18.77 33.62 18.25
CA THR A 182 19.86 34.44 17.74
C THR A 182 20.02 34.25 16.23
N PRO A 183 20.56 35.25 15.50
CA PRO A 183 20.90 35.09 14.09
C PRO A 183 22.03 34.07 13.90
N GLY A 184 21.67 32.80 13.69
CA GLY A 184 22.59 31.67 13.54
C GLY A 184 21.99 30.32 13.93
N ASP A 185 20.87 30.31 14.66
CA ASP A 185 20.22 29.08 15.11
C ASP A 185 19.51 28.31 13.97
N PRO A 186 19.35 26.98 14.07
CA PRO A 186 18.68 26.16 13.07
C PRO A 186 17.27 26.64 12.77
N ILE A 187 16.95 26.81 11.49
CA ILE A 187 15.60 27.14 11.01
C ILE A 187 14.90 25.85 10.59
N ALA A 188 13.72 25.58 11.13
CA ALA A 188 12.84 24.49 10.70
C ALA A 188 12.29 24.74 9.29
N SER A 189 11.93 23.68 8.56
CA SER A 189 11.27 23.84 7.26
C SER A 189 9.92 24.55 7.49
N PRO A 190 9.63 25.67 6.79
CA PRO A 190 8.33 26.33 6.89
C PRO A 190 7.23 25.40 6.37
N SER A 191 5.95 25.65 6.70
CA SER A 191 4.83 24.93 6.07
C SER A 191 4.80 25.17 4.55
N PHE A 192 4.34 24.20 3.76
CA PHE A 192 4.24 24.31 2.31
C PHE A 192 3.00 25.14 1.90
N VAL A 193 3.19 26.46 1.80
CA VAL A 193 2.16 27.44 1.37
C VAL A 193 1.75 27.28 -0.13
N GLY A 194 2.34 26.32 -0.83
CA GLY A 194 2.11 26.03 -2.24
C GLY A 194 3.06 26.76 -3.21
N PRO A 195 3.10 26.36 -4.50
CA PRO A 195 4.17 26.75 -5.44
C PRO A 195 4.31 28.24 -5.76
N ALA A 196 3.32 29.07 -5.42
CA ALA A 196 3.41 30.52 -5.58
C ALA A 196 4.24 31.20 -4.46
N SER A 197 4.30 30.59 -3.27
CA SER A 197 5.04 31.09 -2.12
C SER A 197 6.35 30.35 -1.89
N THR A 198 6.39 29.05 -2.15
CA THR A 198 7.59 28.19 -2.01
C THR A 198 7.69 27.30 -3.25
N PRO A 199 8.25 27.80 -4.38
CA PRO A 199 8.23 27.11 -5.67
C PRO A 199 9.05 25.82 -5.72
N ASP A 200 9.98 25.62 -4.79
CA ASP A 200 10.74 24.38 -4.61
C ASP A 200 10.83 24.06 -3.11
N TYR A 201 9.85 23.31 -2.60
CA TYR A 201 9.83 22.89 -1.20
C TYR A 201 10.93 21.87 -0.88
N ALA A 202 11.33 21.05 -1.85
CA ALA A 202 12.39 20.06 -1.65
C ALA A 202 13.74 20.76 -1.37
N ALA A 203 14.04 21.86 -2.06
CA ALA A 203 15.20 22.69 -1.76
C ALA A 203 15.16 23.32 -0.37
N LEU A 204 13.99 23.69 0.15
CA LEU A 204 13.83 24.22 1.51
C LEU A 204 13.99 23.13 2.58
N ARG A 205 13.36 21.96 2.40
CA ARG A 205 13.55 20.77 3.24
C ARG A 205 15.02 20.33 3.31
N ASN A 206 15.72 20.36 2.18
CA ASN A 206 17.15 20.03 2.11
C ASN A 206 18.03 21.05 2.84
N GLN A 207 17.65 22.34 2.85
CA GLN A 207 18.31 23.36 3.67
C GLN A 207 17.99 23.20 5.17
N ALA A 208 16.79 22.73 5.50
CA ALA A 208 16.34 22.45 6.88
C ALA A 208 16.84 21.11 7.44
N THR A 209 17.70 20.40 6.70
CA THR A 209 18.28 19.11 7.10
C THR A 209 19.71 19.31 7.58
N TYR A 210 19.90 19.35 8.91
CA TYR A 210 21.16 19.72 9.55
C TYR A 210 21.97 18.48 9.98
N SER A 211 23.29 18.51 9.79
CA SER A 211 24.19 17.46 10.30
C SER A 211 24.54 17.70 11.77
N LEU A 212 24.63 16.64 12.57
CA LEU A 212 24.82 16.70 14.02
C LEU A 212 26.29 16.59 14.47
N ALA A 213 26.61 17.26 15.56
CA ALA A 213 27.86 17.03 16.29
C ALA A 213 27.88 15.58 16.83
N GLY A 214 28.98 14.86 16.59
CA GLY A 214 29.07 13.40 16.86
C GLY A 214 28.70 12.51 15.67
N GLY A 215 28.10 13.08 14.61
CA GLY A 215 27.62 12.35 13.44
C GLY A 215 26.12 12.11 13.47
N GLY A 216 25.53 11.87 12.30
CA GLY A 216 24.08 11.86 12.12
C GLY A 216 23.54 13.19 11.59
N ARG A 217 22.21 13.30 11.52
CA ARG A 217 21.46 14.45 10.98
C ARG A 217 20.05 14.52 11.55
N THR A 218 19.43 15.69 11.49
CA THR A 218 18.03 15.93 11.88
C THR A 218 17.31 16.78 10.83
N TYR A 219 15.99 16.65 10.80
CA TYR A 219 15.06 17.48 10.05
C TYR A 219 13.86 17.79 10.95
N ALA A 220 13.31 19.00 10.84
CA ALA A 220 12.06 19.38 11.49
C ALA A 220 11.21 20.24 10.55
N GLY A 221 9.91 19.95 10.47
CA GLY A 221 8.93 20.70 9.70
C GLY A 221 8.01 19.81 8.88
N GLN A 222 7.13 20.44 8.08
CA GLN A 222 5.97 19.77 7.48
C GLN A 222 6.34 18.63 6.51
N ALA A 223 5.58 17.53 6.59
CA ALA A 223 5.57 16.41 5.67
C ALA A 223 4.13 16.03 5.32
N ASP A 224 3.98 15.24 4.27
CA ASP A 224 2.78 14.46 4.00
C ASP A 224 2.65 13.38 5.09
N ASP A 225 1.42 13.06 5.51
CA ASP A 225 1.16 12.20 6.67
C ASP A 225 1.55 10.74 6.37
N PRO A 226 2.61 10.19 6.99
CA PRO A 226 3.10 8.85 6.67
C PRO A 226 2.33 7.73 7.39
N PHE A 227 1.18 8.04 8.00
CA PHE A 227 0.28 7.04 8.56
C PHE A 227 -0.88 6.80 7.58
N PHE A 228 -0.80 5.71 6.82
CA PHE A 228 -1.84 5.30 5.88
C PHE A 228 -2.80 4.32 6.56
N LEU A 229 -4.10 4.63 6.54
CA LEU A 229 -5.18 3.73 6.95
C LEU A 229 -6.57 4.28 6.60
N ASP A 230 -7.56 3.38 6.64
CA ASP A 230 -8.96 3.78 6.74
C ASP A 230 -9.38 3.94 8.22
N LEU A 231 -9.39 5.17 8.74
CA LEU A 231 -9.70 5.49 10.13
C LEU A 231 -11.09 5.00 10.59
N ARG A 232 -11.96 4.59 9.66
CA ARG A 232 -13.26 3.97 9.98
C ARG A 232 -13.14 2.58 10.61
N VAL A 233 -11.92 2.02 10.74
CA VAL A 233 -11.64 0.86 11.61
C VAL A 233 -12.16 1.10 13.03
N PHE A 234 -12.08 2.34 13.52
CA PHE A 234 -12.54 2.74 14.85
C PHE A 234 -14.06 2.97 14.92
N ASP A 235 -14.74 3.23 13.80
CA ASP A 235 -16.19 3.42 13.69
C ASP A 235 -16.92 2.07 13.53
N LEU A 236 -16.99 1.31 14.63
CA LEU A 236 -17.67 0.01 14.72
C LEU A 236 -17.10 -1.06 13.76
N LEU A 237 -15.81 -0.99 13.42
CA LEU A 237 -15.13 -1.98 12.55
C LEU A 237 -15.89 -2.21 11.24
N TYR A 238 -16.13 -1.12 10.50
CA TYR A 238 -16.61 -1.12 9.11
C TYR A 238 -17.98 -1.78 8.84
N GLY A 239 -18.98 -1.48 9.65
CA GLY A 239 -20.40 -1.58 9.23
C GLY A 239 -20.97 -2.99 9.00
N ALA A 240 -20.17 -4.04 9.21
CA ALA A 240 -20.49 -5.48 9.21
C ALA A 240 -20.38 -6.29 7.90
N ASP A 241 -19.81 -5.77 6.81
CA ASP A 241 -19.36 -6.60 5.68
C ASP A 241 -18.09 -6.12 4.95
N ALA A 242 -17.40 -5.11 5.51
CA ALA A 242 -16.24 -4.44 4.91
C ALA A 242 -16.47 -3.84 3.50
N SER A 243 -17.71 -3.69 3.02
CA SER A 243 -17.97 -3.08 1.70
C SER A 243 -17.71 -1.58 1.61
N GLU A 244 -17.44 -0.92 2.74
CA GLU A 244 -17.17 0.52 2.81
C GLU A 244 -15.68 0.88 2.90
N VAL A 245 -14.76 -0.09 3.01
CA VAL A 245 -13.31 0.13 3.28
C VAL A 245 -12.49 0.50 2.03
N GLY A 246 -11.17 0.54 2.15
CA GLY A 246 -10.23 0.77 1.06
C GLY A 246 -10.01 2.24 0.75
N THR A 247 -10.35 3.13 1.69
CA THR A 247 -10.11 4.57 1.56
C THR A 247 -9.06 5.02 2.56
N ASP A 248 -7.88 5.41 2.08
CA ASP A 248 -6.95 6.15 2.92
C ASP A 248 -7.60 7.49 3.32
N THR A 249 -7.80 7.62 4.61
CA THR A 249 -8.47 8.75 5.23
C THR A 249 -7.50 9.89 5.54
N LEU A 250 -6.22 9.59 5.74
CA LEU A 250 -5.15 10.56 5.98
C LEU A 250 -4.48 11.04 4.68
N ALA A 251 -4.62 10.29 3.58
CA ALA A 251 -4.26 10.75 2.23
C ALA A 251 -4.65 12.21 1.96
N GLY A 252 -3.72 13.00 1.44
CA GLY A 252 -3.87 14.43 1.18
C GLY A 252 -3.69 15.36 2.39
N TYR A 253 -3.64 14.86 3.63
CA TYR A 253 -3.28 15.67 4.80
C TYR A 253 -1.76 15.71 5.00
N ASN A 254 -1.31 16.73 5.72
CA ASN A 254 0.06 16.85 6.20
C ASN A 254 0.13 16.62 7.73
N VAL A 255 1.37 16.48 8.22
CA VAL A 255 1.75 16.52 9.65
C VAL A 255 3.06 17.30 9.83
N ASN A 256 3.35 17.71 11.05
CA ASN A 256 4.64 18.27 11.43
C ASN A 256 5.57 17.15 11.93
N THR A 257 6.62 16.85 11.15
CA THR A 257 7.57 15.76 11.44
C THR A 257 8.85 16.28 12.08
N ILE A 258 9.34 15.55 13.08
CA ILE A 258 10.75 15.55 13.50
C ILE A 258 11.37 14.22 13.07
N ALA A 259 12.49 14.29 12.36
CA ALA A 259 13.31 13.13 12.05
C ALA A 259 14.72 13.29 12.65
N LEU A 260 15.27 12.20 13.15
CA LEU A 260 16.59 12.09 13.77
C LEU A 260 17.29 10.82 13.29
N GLN A 261 18.43 10.97 12.62
CA GLN A 261 19.30 9.84 12.27
C GLN A 261 20.61 9.97 13.04
N VAL A 262 20.95 8.97 13.85
CA VAL A 262 22.15 8.95 14.72
C VAL A 262 22.91 7.63 14.61
N PRO A 263 24.23 7.62 14.85
CA PRO A 263 24.99 6.37 14.94
C PRO A 263 24.40 5.45 16.01
N GLN A 264 24.40 4.14 15.79
CA GLN A 264 23.93 3.15 16.77
C GLN A 264 24.71 3.24 18.10
N ALA A 265 25.99 3.62 18.02
CA ALA A 265 26.87 3.88 19.17
C ALA A 265 26.52 5.16 19.97
N ALA A 266 25.60 6.01 19.50
CA ALA A 266 25.10 7.18 20.24
C ALA A 266 23.90 6.84 21.14
N VAL A 267 23.36 5.62 21.03
CA VAL A 267 22.12 5.20 21.72
C VAL A 267 22.25 3.86 22.46
N ALA A 268 23.27 3.04 22.16
CA ALA A 268 23.58 1.79 22.85
C ALA A 268 24.35 1.98 24.17
N ILE A 269 24.17 1.06 25.13
CA ILE A 269 24.92 1.04 26.41
C ILE A 269 26.44 1.08 26.13
N GLY A 270 27.12 2.05 26.76
CA GLY A 270 28.56 2.22 26.67
C GLY A 270 29.09 2.58 25.27
N GLY A 271 28.21 2.88 24.31
CA GLY A 271 28.53 3.07 22.90
C GLY A 271 28.85 1.79 22.13
N ASP A 272 28.59 0.60 22.68
CA ASP A 272 28.83 -0.68 22.02
C ASP A 272 27.53 -1.36 21.56
N ALA A 273 27.06 -0.95 20.38
CA ALA A 273 25.92 -1.56 19.71
C ALA A 273 26.15 -3.01 19.24
N THR A 274 27.34 -3.58 19.38
CA THR A 274 27.60 -5.01 19.11
C THR A 274 27.39 -5.89 20.34
N ARG A 275 27.51 -5.30 21.54
CA ARG A 275 27.16 -5.92 22.84
C ARG A 275 25.73 -5.62 23.25
N ASN A 276 25.25 -4.43 22.91
CA ASN A 276 23.98 -3.88 23.37
C ASN A 276 23.17 -3.36 22.17
N PRO A 277 22.69 -4.25 21.27
CA PRO A 277 22.08 -3.85 20.00
C PRO A 277 20.61 -3.39 20.10
N VAL A 278 19.92 -3.59 21.22
CA VAL A 278 18.49 -3.28 21.36
C VAL A 278 18.26 -1.91 22.00
N ILE A 279 17.29 -1.17 21.49
CA ILE A 279 16.73 0.03 22.12
C ILE A 279 15.19 0.00 22.11
N GLY A 280 14.58 0.61 23.11
CA GLY A 280 13.16 0.97 23.15
C GLY A 280 12.99 2.47 22.90
N VAL A 281 11.95 2.87 22.19
CA VAL A 281 11.74 4.24 21.71
C VAL A 281 10.28 4.67 21.90
N TRP A 282 10.07 5.88 22.39
CA TRP A 282 8.76 6.55 22.43
C TRP A 282 8.92 8.07 22.34
N SER A 283 7.98 8.77 21.72
CA SER A 283 7.95 10.24 21.73
C SER A 283 7.12 10.77 22.90
N THR A 284 7.42 11.99 23.35
CA THR A 284 6.58 12.72 24.32
C THR A 284 6.47 14.20 23.98
N THR A 285 5.36 14.79 24.40
CA THR A 285 5.15 16.25 24.42
C THR A 285 5.14 16.73 25.87
N GLU A 286 5.94 17.74 26.23
CA GLU A 286 5.83 18.42 27.54
C GLU A 286 5.34 19.87 27.44
N ARG A 287 4.52 20.29 28.42
CA ARG A 287 4.06 21.68 28.64
C ARG A 287 4.47 22.17 30.02
N ARG A 288 4.54 23.49 30.25
CA ARG A 288 4.72 24.03 31.62
C ARG A 288 3.41 23.97 32.43
N SER A 289 3.52 23.62 33.71
CA SER A 289 2.41 23.37 34.65
C SER A 289 1.33 24.47 34.66
N ALA A 290 1.71 25.74 34.60
CA ALA A 290 0.78 26.87 34.61
C ALA A 290 -0.11 27.00 33.35
N LEU A 291 0.19 26.26 32.28
CA LEU A 291 -0.62 26.17 31.06
C LEU A 291 -1.68 25.06 31.16
N VAL A 292 -1.54 24.13 32.11
CA VAL A 292 -2.48 23.02 32.35
C VAL A 292 -3.58 23.47 33.31
N ALA A 293 -4.63 24.07 32.74
CA ALA A 293 -5.58 24.94 33.45
C ALA A 293 -6.36 24.35 34.65
N ASP A 294 -6.39 23.03 34.83
CA ASP A 294 -7.18 22.33 35.84
C ASP A 294 -6.35 21.52 36.87
N ALA A 295 -5.05 21.82 37.04
CA ALA A 295 -4.17 21.16 38.02
C ALA A 295 -4.04 21.94 39.36
N PRO A 296 -4.72 21.53 40.46
CA PRO A 296 -4.69 22.29 41.72
C PRO A 296 -3.45 21.99 42.59
N GLY A 297 -2.39 22.79 42.46
CA GLY A 297 -1.41 22.97 43.55
C GLY A 297 0.02 22.47 43.32
N THR A 298 0.51 22.40 42.08
CA THR A 298 1.94 22.25 41.75
C THR A 298 2.62 23.61 41.55
N ASN A 299 3.96 23.66 41.52
CA ASN A 299 4.69 24.93 41.36
C ASN A 299 4.58 25.47 39.93
N ASP A 300 4.54 26.80 39.80
CA ASP A 300 4.29 27.55 38.56
C ASP A 300 5.47 27.57 37.55
N ASP A 301 6.26 26.50 37.39
CA ASP A 301 7.30 26.44 36.33
C ASP A 301 7.81 25.03 35.92
N GLN A 302 7.08 23.94 36.24
CA GLN A 302 7.56 22.59 35.93
C GLN A 302 7.07 22.09 34.57
N TRP A 303 7.95 21.43 33.80
CA TRP A 303 7.55 20.66 32.62
C TRP A 303 6.78 19.40 33.03
N VAL A 304 5.71 19.09 32.29
CA VAL A 304 4.78 17.99 32.52
C VAL A 304 4.41 17.36 31.18
N GLN A 305 4.47 16.03 31.09
CA GLN A 305 4.05 15.27 29.90
C GLN A 305 2.54 15.46 29.65
N VAL A 306 2.18 15.87 28.44
CA VAL A 306 0.78 16.04 27.97
C VAL A 306 0.43 15.17 26.76
N SER A 307 1.39 14.40 26.26
CA SER A 307 1.19 13.35 25.25
C SER A 307 2.39 12.37 25.27
N ARG A 308 2.15 11.11 24.90
CA ARG A 308 3.21 10.14 24.54
C ARG A 308 2.72 9.20 23.45
N LEU A 309 3.63 8.58 22.73
CA LEU A 309 3.31 7.46 21.84
C LEU A 309 4.51 6.51 21.73
N GLY A 310 4.24 5.20 21.83
CA GLY A 310 5.22 4.13 21.63
C GLY A 310 4.86 3.30 20.40
N ASN A 311 4.40 2.07 20.62
CA ASN A 311 3.85 1.20 19.59
C ASN A 311 2.57 1.79 18.99
N PRO A 312 2.37 1.63 17.66
CA PRO A 312 1.11 1.97 17.03
C PRO A 312 -0.05 1.12 17.60
N LEU A 313 -1.25 1.68 17.58
CA LEU A 313 -2.53 1.03 17.82
C LEU A 313 -2.79 0.54 19.26
N VAL A 314 -1.81 0.61 20.17
CA VAL A 314 -2.00 0.29 21.58
C VAL A 314 -2.97 1.28 22.21
N ASN A 315 -2.70 2.59 22.14
CA ASN A 315 -3.61 3.60 22.66
C ASN A 315 -4.95 3.60 21.91
N GLU A 316 -4.97 3.23 20.63
CA GLU A 316 -6.09 3.40 19.72
C GLU A 316 -7.16 2.32 19.95
N VAL A 317 -6.77 1.03 19.92
CA VAL A 317 -7.68 -0.13 20.01
C VAL A 317 -7.41 -1.09 21.17
N VAL A 318 -6.26 -1.04 21.84
CA VAL A 318 -5.99 -1.87 23.03
C VAL A 318 -6.45 -1.17 24.31
N ILE A 319 -6.15 0.12 24.49
CA ILE A 319 -6.53 0.89 25.69
C ILE A 319 -8.02 1.30 25.64
N PRO A 320 -8.84 0.90 26.63
CA PRO A 320 -10.23 1.37 26.73
C PRO A 320 -10.31 2.89 26.87
N LEU A 321 -11.30 3.53 26.22
CA LEU A 321 -11.49 4.98 26.18
C LEU A 321 -11.39 5.68 27.56
N SER A 322 -11.88 5.06 28.63
CA SER A 322 -11.81 5.60 29.99
C SER A 322 -10.41 5.61 30.63
N LEU A 323 -9.39 5.11 29.94
CA LEU A 323 -8.00 5.02 30.41
C LEU A 323 -7.00 5.77 29.51
N LYS A 324 -7.37 6.16 28.29
CA LYS A 324 -6.48 6.85 27.34
C LYS A 324 -5.88 8.14 27.92
N ASP A 325 -6.73 9.00 28.51
CA ASP A 325 -6.33 10.22 29.22
C ASP A 325 -5.21 9.98 30.26
N ALA A 326 -5.30 8.86 30.99
CA ALA A 326 -4.33 8.49 32.01
C ALA A 326 -3.07 7.86 31.40
N PHE A 327 -3.23 6.93 30.45
CA PHE A 327 -2.15 6.22 29.76
C PHE A 327 -1.15 7.19 29.11
N ASN A 328 -1.63 8.25 28.45
CA ASN A 328 -0.79 9.24 27.79
C ASN A 328 -0.07 10.20 28.75
N SER A 329 -0.50 10.28 30.01
CA SER A 329 0.03 11.22 31.03
C SER A 329 1.06 10.57 31.97
N VAL A 330 1.14 9.24 31.99
CA VAL A 330 2.17 8.48 32.71
C VAL A 330 3.35 8.14 31.80
N ARG A 331 4.49 7.83 32.41
CA ARG A 331 5.69 7.32 31.73
C ARG A 331 5.64 5.79 31.60
N PRO A 332 6.40 5.19 30.66
CA PRO A 332 6.45 3.74 30.50
C PRO A 332 6.82 2.95 31.77
N ASP A 333 7.64 3.52 32.66
CA ASP A 333 8.03 2.92 33.95
C ASP A 333 6.87 2.63 34.93
N GLN A 334 5.65 3.11 34.61
CA GLN A 334 4.42 2.93 35.38
C GLN A 334 3.43 1.94 34.74
N ASP A 335 3.65 1.51 33.48
CA ASP A 335 2.68 0.70 32.72
C ASP A 335 2.37 -0.65 33.36
N ALA A 336 3.41 -1.38 33.82
CA ALA A 336 3.23 -2.62 34.57
C ALA A 336 2.49 -2.43 35.92
N GLY A 337 2.37 -1.19 36.41
CA GLY A 337 1.54 -0.85 37.59
C GLY A 337 0.07 -0.58 37.24
N LEU A 338 -0.23 -0.27 35.97
CA LEU A 338 -1.59 -0.06 35.47
C LEU A 338 -2.22 -1.40 35.06
N GLN A 339 -2.55 -2.24 36.04
CA GLN A 339 -3.15 -3.58 35.80
C GLN A 339 -4.28 -3.59 34.74
N PRO A 340 -5.24 -2.62 34.69
CA PRO A 340 -6.29 -2.60 33.66
C PRO A 340 -5.80 -2.39 32.21
N VAL A 341 -4.59 -1.87 32.02
CA VAL A 341 -3.90 -1.78 30.72
C VAL A 341 -3.28 -3.14 30.37
N VAL A 342 -2.54 -3.73 31.31
CA VAL A 342 -1.92 -5.06 31.13
C VAL A 342 -2.98 -6.14 30.87
N ASP A 343 -4.10 -6.09 31.59
CA ASP A 343 -5.28 -6.94 31.40
C ASP A 343 -5.93 -6.80 30.02
N LYS A 344 -5.64 -5.73 29.27
CA LYS A 344 -6.20 -5.48 27.92
C LYS A 344 -5.20 -5.77 26.80
N VAL A 345 -3.90 -5.78 27.09
CA VAL A 345 -2.89 -6.42 26.22
C VAL A 345 -3.07 -7.95 26.23
N LEU A 346 -3.33 -8.55 27.39
CA LEU A 346 -3.49 -10.01 27.55
C LEU A 346 -4.87 -10.56 27.12
N ASP A 347 -5.88 -9.69 27.02
CA ASP A 347 -7.28 -9.98 26.66
C ASP A 347 -7.84 -8.78 25.86
N PRO A 348 -7.42 -8.57 24.60
CA PRO A 348 -7.88 -7.42 23.81
C PRO A 348 -9.37 -7.53 23.46
N ILE A 349 -10.07 -6.39 23.41
CA ILE A 349 -11.50 -6.34 23.08
C ILE A 349 -11.75 -6.62 21.59
N LEU A 350 -10.80 -6.21 20.73
CA LEU A 350 -10.91 -6.22 19.27
C LEU A 350 -11.24 -7.62 18.68
N PRO A 351 -10.57 -8.73 19.04
CA PRO A 351 -10.92 -10.06 18.51
C PRO A 351 -12.35 -10.51 18.75
N GLY A 352 -12.92 -10.24 19.93
CA GLY A 352 -14.32 -10.59 20.23
C GLY A 352 -15.34 -9.78 19.42
N LEU A 353 -14.97 -8.56 19.00
CA LEU A 353 -15.75 -7.78 18.04
C LEU A 353 -15.60 -8.36 16.62
N ILE A 354 -14.39 -8.72 16.20
CA ILE A 354 -14.13 -9.34 14.89
C ILE A 354 -14.90 -10.66 14.75
N GLU A 355 -14.94 -11.52 15.76
CA GLU A 355 -15.76 -12.74 15.75
C GLU A 355 -17.26 -12.43 15.67
N THR A 356 -17.73 -11.43 16.42
CA THR A 356 -19.15 -11.02 16.43
C THR A 356 -19.61 -10.44 15.08
N ILE A 357 -18.71 -9.77 14.36
CA ILE A 357 -19.02 -9.04 13.12
C ILE A 357 -18.75 -9.89 11.88
N TYR A 358 -17.55 -10.48 11.78
CA TYR A 358 -17.07 -11.19 10.59
C TYR A 358 -17.13 -12.72 10.71
N GLY A 359 -17.40 -13.26 11.90
CA GLY A 359 -17.43 -14.71 12.13
C GLY A 359 -16.07 -15.41 12.09
N VAL A 360 -14.97 -14.65 12.08
CA VAL A 360 -13.60 -15.17 12.23
C VAL A 360 -13.36 -15.46 13.72
N PRO A 361 -13.10 -16.71 14.14
CA PRO A 361 -13.02 -17.05 15.56
C PRO A 361 -11.95 -16.24 16.32
N ALA A 362 -12.30 -15.73 17.49
CA ALA A 362 -11.35 -15.03 18.35
C ALA A 362 -10.36 -16.02 18.99
N PRO A 363 -9.06 -15.66 19.15
CA PRO A 363 -8.13 -16.43 19.96
C PRO A 363 -8.53 -16.44 21.45
N GLU A 364 -8.15 -17.48 22.17
CA GLU A 364 -8.34 -17.57 23.62
C GLU A 364 -7.51 -16.48 24.36
N PRO A 365 -7.98 -15.97 25.52
CA PRO A 365 -7.24 -15.00 26.34
C PRO A 365 -5.91 -15.52 26.90
N ASN A 366 -5.16 -14.63 27.58
CA ASN A 366 -3.77 -14.83 28.06
C ASN A 366 -2.75 -14.74 26.92
N ARG A 367 -2.83 -13.64 26.16
CA ARG A 367 -2.05 -13.36 24.96
C ARG A 367 -0.61 -12.96 25.24
N ASN A 368 0.21 -13.95 25.59
CA ASN A 368 1.64 -13.79 25.86
C ASN A 368 2.40 -13.23 24.66
N ASP A 369 1.98 -13.57 23.44
CA ASP A 369 2.48 -12.97 22.20
C ASP A 369 2.26 -11.46 22.13
N LEU A 370 1.07 -10.96 22.47
CA LEU A 370 0.80 -9.52 22.51
C LEU A 370 1.56 -8.84 23.66
N PHE A 371 1.77 -9.55 24.78
CA PHE A 371 2.61 -9.09 25.88
C PHE A 371 4.08 -8.94 25.47
N GLU A 372 4.64 -9.90 24.73
CA GLU A 372 5.99 -9.75 24.18
C GLU A 372 6.08 -8.66 23.11
N ILE A 373 5.13 -8.63 22.16
CA ILE A 373 5.09 -7.65 21.06
C ILE A 373 5.02 -6.21 21.59
N PHE A 374 4.11 -5.92 22.52
CA PHE A 374 3.87 -4.54 22.98
C PHE A 374 4.63 -4.14 24.26
N LEU A 375 5.02 -5.09 25.13
CA LEU A 375 5.52 -4.76 26.47
C LEU A 375 6.94 -5.24 26.80
N THR A 376 7.50 -6.30 26.19
CA THR A 376 8.85 -6.80 26.56
C THR A 376 9.86 -6.95 25.42
N GLY A 377 9.40 -6.95 24.18
CA GLY A 377 10.16 -7.46 23.03
C GLY A 377 10.21 -8.99 23.03
N VAL A 378 10.35 -9.56 21.83
CA VAL A 378 10.39 -11.01 21.58
C VAL A 378 11.83 -11.52 21.70
N SER A 379 12.03 -12.62 22.44
CA SER A 379 13.35 -13.27 22.57
C SER A 379 13.26 -14.77 22.88
N LYS A 380 14.32 -15.54 22.58
CA LYS A 380 14.37 -16.97 22.93
C LYS A 380 14.63 -17.23 24.41
N ALA A 381 14.94 -16.18 25.18
CA ALA A 381 15.03 -16.26 26.64
C ALA A 381 13.65 -16.35 27.30
N ASN A 382 12.61 -15.81 26.64
CA ASN A 382 11.22 -15.86 27.09
C ASN A 382 10.55 -17.22 26.78
N ALA A 383 11.11 -17.95 25.81
CA ALA A 383 10.49 -19.12 25.17
C ALA A 383 10.07 -20.23 26.16
N GLY A 384 8.77 -20.51 26.25
CA GLY A 384 8.24 -21.63 27.03
C GLY A 384 6.74 -21.65 27.36
N VAL A 385 5.91 -20.78 26.79
CA VAL A 385 4.46 -20.72 27.09
C VAL A 385 3.62 -21.15 25.88
N ASP A 386 2.37 -21.57 26.06
CA ASP A 386 1.43 -21.73 24.95
C ASP A 386 1.08 -20.33 24.37
N GLY A 387 1.04 -20.21 23.03
CA GLY A 387 0.79 -18.94 22.34
C GLY A 387 2.00 -17.98 22.30
N ASP A 388 3.21 -18.52 22.45
CA ASP A 388 4.49 -17.82 22.49
C ASP A 388 5.08 -17.56 21.07
N PRO A 389 5.45 -16.31 20.73
CA PRO A 389 5.89 -15.95 19.38
C PRO A 389 7.33 -16.37 19.09
N ALA A 390 8.18 -16.59 20.12
CA ALA A 390 9.55 -17.07 19.93
C ALA A 390 9.58 -18.55 19.52
N VAL A 391 8.56 -19.34 19.91
CA VAL A 391 8.34 -20.71 19.41
C VAL A 391 8.08 -20.74 17.90
N VAL A 392 7.39 -19.72 17.38
CA VAL A 392 7.00 -19.58 15.97
C VAL A 392 8.12 -18.96 15.13
N LEU A 393 8.57 -17.77 15.52
CA LEU A 393 9.51 -16.96 14.76
C LEU A 393 10.96 -17.45 14.90
N ASN A 394 11.28 -18.14 16.00
CA ASN A 394 12.60 -18.71 16.29
C ASN A 394 13.76 -17.71 16.03
N VAL A 395 13.57 -16.47 16.47
CA VAL A 395 14.53 -15.36 16.36
C VAL A 395 14.65 -14.65 17.71
N ASP A 396 15.85 -14.15 18.01
CA ASP A 396 16.06 -13.23 19.12
C ASP A 396 15.82 -11.82 18.57
N LEU A 397 14.58 -11.35 18.69
CA LEU A 397 14.13 -10.18 17.95
C LEU A 397 14.60 -8.88 18.60
N ASN A 398 14.02 -8.45 19.72
CA ASN A 398 14.06 -7.05 20.16
C ASN A 398 13.82 -6.80 21.67
N SER A 399 14.07 -7.78 22.56
CA SER A 399 14.03 -7.53 24.01
C SER A 399 15.35 -6.97 24.53
N GLN A 400 15.35 -5.93 25.39
CA GLN A 400 16.59 -5.37 25.98
C GLN A 400 17.36 -6.37 26.85
N ASP A 401 16.78 -7.49 27.31
CA ASP A 401 17.57 -8.56 27.96
C ASP A 401 18.51 -9.31 26.99
N LEU A 402 18.48 -8.99 25.68
CA LEU A 402 19.52 -9.35 24.70
C LEU A 402 20.79 -8.47 24.80
N ASN A 403 20.72 -7.31 25.48
CA ASN A 403 21.87 -6.42 25.68
C ASN A 403 22.75 -6.95 26.81
N MET A 404 24.01 -7.30 26.50
CA MET A 404 24.93 -7.96 27.43
C MET A 404 25.18 -7.19 28.74
N ASP A 405 25.07 -5.86 28.71
CA ASP A 405 25.39 -4.98 29.83
C ASP A 405 24.15 -4.39 30.54
N ALA A 406 22.93 -4.66 30.04
CA ALA A 406 21.68 -4.07 30.52
C ALA A 406 21.47 -4.20 32.04
N GLN A 407 21.59 -5.40 32.59
CA GLN A 407 21.44 -5.60 34.04
C GLN A 407 22.52 -4.90 34.89
N THR A 408 23.62 -4.45 34.28
CA THR A 408 24.64 -3.61 34.93
C THR A 408 24.29 -2.13 34.83
N ALA A 409 23.73 -1.67 33.70
CA ALA A 409 23.20 -0.32 33.53
C ALA A 409 22.01 -0.05 34.47
N ARG A 410 20.98 -0.94 34.45
CA ARG A 410 19.79 -0.91 35.34
C ARG A 410 20.17 -0.79 36.82
N GLY A 411 21.35 -1.28 37.18
CA GLY A 411 21.86 -1.30 38.54
C GLY A 411 21.41 -2.51 39.35
N ALA A 412 22.08 -2.72 40.48
CA ALA A 412 21.95 -3.93 41.27
C ALA A 412 20.59 -4.04 41.97
N GLY A 413 19.74 -4.94 41.47
CA GLY A 413 18.42 -5.24 42.04
C GLY A 413 17.24 -4.55 41.35
N VAL A 414 17.50 -3.76 40.30
CA VAL A 414 16.46 -3.30 39.37
C VAL A 414 16.22 -4.40 38.33
N ALA A 415 14.96 -4.78 38.14
CA ALA A 415 14.55 -5.77 37.16
C ALA A 415 14.06 -5.10 35.87
N PHE A 416 14.04 -5.85 34.76
CA PHE A 416 13.37 -5.45 33.53
C PHE A 416 11.90 -5.08 33.81
N ARG A 417 11.40 -4.00 33.19
CA ARG A 417 10.00 -3.55 33.33
C ARG A 417 9.23 -3.70 32.01
N PRO A 418 8.19 -4.58 31.97
CA PRO A 418 7.22 -4.58 30.88
C PRO A 418 6.58 -3.20 30.74
N SER A 419 6.66 -2.61 29.53
CA SER A 419 6.44 -1.18 29.30
C SER A 419 6.13 -0.89 27.84
N GLU A 420 5.26 0.08 27.58
CA GLU A 420 4.81 0.43 26.23
C GLU A 420 5.83 1.34 25.53
N MET A 421 6.50 0.81 24.51
CA MET A 421 7.48 1.49 23.64
C MET A 421 7.80 0.63 22.39
N LEU A 422 8.15 1.26 21.26
CA LEU A 422 8.67 0.54 20.08
C LEU A 422 10.06 -0.01 20.38
N ARG A 423 10.28 -1.32 20.23
CA ARG A 423 11.59 -1.95 20.51
C ARG A 423 12.29 -2.39 19.24
N LEU A 424 13.47 -1.83 18.97
CA LEU A 424 14.29 -2.06 17.78
C LEU A 424 15.62 -2.73 18.14
N ASN A 425 15.95 -3.82 17.44
CA ASN A 425 17.27 -4.42 17.44
C ASN A 425 18.08 -3.92 16.24
N MET A 426 19.04 -3.05 16.55
CA MET A 426 19.92 -2.38 15.60
C MET A 426 20.92 -3.32 14.90
N SER A 427 21.06 -4.57 15.35
CA SER A 427 21.91 -5.57 14.68
C SER A 427 21.23 -6.26 13.50
N VAL A 428 19.90 -6.13 13.36
CA VAL A 428 19.17 -6.63 12.19
C VAL A 428 19.36 -5.64 11.03
N PRO A 429 19.90 -6.08 9.88
CA PRO A 429 20.08 -5.19 8.73
C PRO A 429 18.74 -4.89 8.05
N PRO A 430 18.60 -3.73 7.36
CA PRO A 430 17.43 -3.44 6.54
C PRO A 430 17.16 -4.53 5.49
N ALA A 431 15.88 -4.84 5.26
CA ALA A 431 15.46 -5.86 4.31
C ALA A 431 15.82 -5.48 2.86
N ALA A 432 16.32 -6.45 2.09
CA ALA A 432 16.62 -6.28 0.66
C ALA A 432 15.35 -6.27 -0.22
N ALA A 433 14.25 -6.81 0.31
CA ALA A 433 12.90 -6.68 -0.21
C ALA A 433 11.98 -6.61 1.03
N PRO A 434 11.57 -5.41 1.48
CA PRO A 434 10.65 -5.26 2.61
C PRO A 434 9.30 -5.89 2.32
N ASP A 435 8.71 -6.56 3.30
CA ASP A 435 7.32 -7.04 3.27
C ASP A 435 6.44 -6.14 4.15
N PRO A 436 5.28 -5.65 3.68
CA PRO A 436 4.37 -4.81 4.47
C PRO A 436 3.90 -5.46 5.77
N TYR A 437 3.79 -6.80 5.83
CA TYR A 437 3.42 -7.55 7.05
C TYR A 437 4.62 -7.80 7.99
N GLY A 438 5.81 -7.32 7.64
CA GLY A 438 7.01 -7.36 8.48
C GLY A 438 7.30 -8.76 9.03
N VAL A 439 7.42 -8.84 10.36
CA VAL A 439 7.81 -10.08 11.06
C VAL A 439 6.80 -11.22 10.84
N LEU A 440 5.51 -10.93 10.60
CA LEU A 440 4.50 -11.96 10.36
C LEU A 440 4.64 -12.65 9.00
N ALA A 441 5.23 -11.98 8.00
CA ALA A 441 5.63 -12.58 6.73
C ALA A 441 7.06 -13.16 6.74
N GLY A 442 7.79 -12.99 7.86
CA GLY A 442 9.18 -13.43 8.02
C GLY A 442 10.23 -12.35 7.72
N ASP A 443 9.81 -11.12 7.42
CA ASP A 443 10.70 -9.96 7.32
C ASP A 443 11.02 -9.42 8.73
N ILE A 444 12.08 -9.97 9.32
CA ILE A 444 12.53 -9.61 10.67
C ILE A 444 13.04 -8.16 10.82
N ALA A 445 13.07 -7.36 9.76
CA ALA A 445 13.45 -5.95 9.79
C ALA A 445 12.25 -4.98 9.73
N GLY A 446 11.00 -5.49 9.72
CA GLY A 446 9.78 -4.71 9.91
C GLY A 446 9.20 -4.83 11.31
N PHE A 447 8.08 -4.15 11.55
CA PHE A 447 7.33 -4.21 12.81
C PHE A 447 7.03 -5.67 13.25
N PRO A 448 7.16 -6.00 14.55
CA PRO A 448 7.48 -5.12 15.68
C PRO A 448 8.98 -4.91 15.97
N ASN A 449 9.91 -5.26 15.07
CA ASN A 449 11.33 -4.92 15.25
C ASN A 449 11.60 -3.44 14.92
N GLY A 450 11.16 -2.56 15.82
CA GLY A 450 10.94 -1.16 15.53
C GLY A 450 9.69 -0.99 14.64
N ARG A 451 9.68 0.05 13.82
CA ARG A 451 8.63 0.33 12.81
C ARG A 451 9.23 1.14 11.68
N ARG A 452 9.04 0.70 10.44
CA ARG A 452 9.39 1.42 9.21
C ARG A 452 8.19 2.25 8.74
N LEU A 453 8.43 3.25 7.89
CA LEU A 453 7.33 4.06 7.33
C LEU A 453 6.34 3.19 6.52
N GLY A 454 6.84 2.22 5.74
CA GLY A 454 6.04 1.30 4.93
C GLY A 454 5.75 -0.07 5.59
N ASP A 455 5.67 -0.14 6.90
CA ASP A 455 5.06 -1.30 7.57
C ASP A 455 3.54 -1.06 7.69
N ASP A 456 2.73 -2.00 7.21
CA ASP A 456 1.27 -1.95 7.33
C ASP A 456 0.88 -2.34 8.77
N VAL A 457 1.01 -1.39 9.68
CA VAL A 457 0.82 -1.64 11.11
C VAL A 457 -0.64 -1.89 11.48
N VAL A 458 -1.61 -1.50 10.63
CA VAL A 458 -3.04 -1.80 10.86
C VAL A 458 -3.31 -3.27 10.59
N ASP A 459 -3.00 -3.76 9.40
CA ASP A 459 -3.24 -5.16 9.05
C ASP A 459 -2.30 -6.08 9.85
N ILE A 460 -1.03 -5.69 10.14
CA ILE A 460 -0.17 -6.42 11.10
C ILE A 460 -0.80 -6.48 12.50
N ALA A 461 -1.29 -5.36 13.06
CA ALA A 461 -1.84 -5.37 14.42
C ALA A 461 -3.12 -6.20 14.50
N ILE A 462 -3.99 -6.13 13.48
CA ILE A 462 -5.20 -6.95 13.39
C ILE A 462 -4.83 -8.43 13.28
N GLN A 463 -3.88 -8.78 12.42
CA GLN A 463 -3.34 -10.14 12.29
C GLN A 463 -2.73 -10.65 13.59
N ALA A 464 -1.95 -9.83 14.28
CA ALA A 464 -1.38 -10.16 15.59
C ALA A 464 -2.48 -10.40 16.63
N VAL A 465 -3.43 -9.49 16.82
CA VAL A 465 -4.52 -9.71 17.80
C VAL A 465 -5.46 -10.86 17.41
N MET A 466 -5.55 -11.23 16.15
CA MET A 466 -6.28 -12.42 15.69
C MET A 466 -5.45 -13.73 15.70
N GLY A 467 -4.22 -13.68 16.24
CA GLY A 467 -3.45 -14.87 16.62
C GLY A 467 -2.41 -15.32 15.59
N ALA A 468 -2.11 -14.51 14.56
CA ALA A 468 -1.06 -14.84 13.59
C ALA A 468 0.31 -15.06 14.24
N ALA A 469 0.64 -14.28 15.28
CA ALA A 469 1.87 -14.43 16.05
C ALA A 469 1.94 -15.75 16.86
N GLN A 470 0.79 -16.32 17.24
CA GLN A 470 0.70 -17.60 17.95
C GLN A 470 0.81 -18.82 17.03
N THR A 471 0.53 -18.65 15.73
CA THR A 471 0.39 -19.75 14.76
C THR A 471 1.46 -19.75 13.65
N GLY A 472 2.08 -18.59 13.39
CA GLY A 472 2.96 -18.39 12.24
C GLY A 472 2.23 -18.35 10.91
N GLN A 473 0.93 -18.03 10.93
CA GLN A 473 0.08 -18.00 9.74
C GLN A 473 -0.86 -16.80 9.82
N LEU A 474 -0.89 -15.99 8.76
CA LEU A 474 -1.87 -14.93 8.63
C LEU A 474 -3.29 -15.53 8.57
N VAL A 475 -4.21 -14.88 9.27
CA VAL A 475 -5.61 -15.27 9.45
C VAL A 475 -6.38 -15.00 8.15
N ASN A 476 -6.80 -16.09 7.51
CA ASN A 476 -7.56 -16.04 6.27
C ASN A 476 -8.86 -15.24 6.43
N GLY A 477 -9.12 -14.33 5.49
CA GLY A 477 -10.27 -13.41 5.52
C GLY A 477 -9.96 -12.06 6.17
N LEU A 478 -8.74 -11.84 6.68
CA LEU A 478 -8.30 -10.58 7.30
C LEU A 478 -6.99 -10.04 6.69
N LEU A 479 -6.81 -10.20 5.37
CA LEU A 479 -5.58 -9.83 4.62
C LEU A 479 -5.71 -8.51 3.85
N ALA A 480 -6.64 -7.65 4.28
CA ALA A 480 -7.06 -6.40 3.65
C ALA A 480 -8.18 -5.73 4.49
N VAL A 481 -8.08 -5.70 5.82
CA VAL A 481 -9.23 -5.37 6.69
C VAL A 481 -9.62 -3.90 6.57
N ASP A 482 -8.65 -3.01 6.38
CA ASP A 482 -8.88 -1.65 5.90
C ASP A 482 -8.71 -1.49 4.39
N SER A 483 -8.02 -2.44 3.73
CA SER A 483 -7.64 -2.43 2.31
C SER A 483 -6.77 -1.22 1.89
N VAL A 484 -5.92 -0.72 2.79
CA VAL A 484 -5.01 0.43 2.58
C VAL A 484 -3.58 -0.02 2.87
N ASP A 485 -2.82 -0.43 1.84
CA ASP A 485 -1.54 -1.15 2.01
C ASP A 485 -0.27 -0.32 1.75
N ARG A 486 -0.42 0.98 1.50
CA ARG A 486 0.66 1.96 1.44
C ARG A 486 0.14 3.39 1.64
N ASN A 487 1.08 4.30 1.78
CA ASN A 487 0.90 5.75 1.67
C ASN A 487 0.49 6.21 0.26
N ASP A 488 -0.34 7.24 0.17
CA ASP A 488 -0.75 7.88 -1.07
C ASP A 488 0.43 8.54 -1.82
N VAL A 489 1.43 9.07 -1.10
CA VAL A 489 2.70 9.55 -1.64
C VAL A 489 3.84 8.61 -1.26
N ALA A 490 4.62 8.17 -2.26
CA ALA A 490 5.75 7.26 -2.05
C ALA A 490 6.85 7.89 -1.17
N PHE A 491 7.31 7.12 -0.17
CA PHE A 491 8.40 7.51 0.73
C PHE A 491 9.75 7.66 0.00
N GLY A 492 10.57 8.60 0.45
CA GLY A 492 11.89 8.85 -0.11
C GLY A 492 12.91 7.78 0.32
N ASN A 493 13.79 7.37 -0.60
CA ASN A 493 14.83 6.36 -0.35
C ASN A 493 16.03 6.84 0.52
N SER A 494 15.94 8.03 1.10
CA SER A 494 16.98 8.62 1.95
C SER A 494 16.36 9.57 2.98
N PHE A 495 17.05 9.79 4.09
CA PHE A 495 16.62 10.70 5.16
C PHE A 495 16.23 12.10 4.61
N PRO A 496 15.09 12.70 5.04
CA PRO A 496 14.25 12.31 6.18
C PRO A 496 13.24 11.17 5.94
N TYR A 497 13.27 10.51 4.77
CA TYR A 497 12.41 9.39 4.35
C TYR A 497 10.91 9.72 4.16
N VAL A 498 10.31 10.55 5.02
CA VAL A 498 8.91 11.00 4.87
C VAL A 498 8.68 11.75 3.56
N ALA A 499 7.49 11.61 2.98
CA ALA A 499 7.10 12.23 1.72
C ALA A 499 7.11 13.78 1.78
N LEU A 500 7.12 14.42 0.61
CA LEU A 500 7.01 15.88 0.51
C LEU A 500 5.55 16.28 0.76
N PRO A 501 5.29 17.36 1.54
CA PRO A 501 3.93 17.74 1.90
C PRO A 501 3.03 18.05 0.69
N GLN A 502 1.77 17.73 0.89
CA GLN A 502 0.64 17.97 0.01
C GLN A 502 0.40 19.48 -0.17
N THR A 503 -0.25 19.87 -1.28
CA THR A 503 -0.60 21.28 -1.57
C THR A 503 -2.00 21.50 -2.14
N ASP A 504 -2.64 20.48 -2.70
CA ASP A 504 -4.06 20.51 -3.04
C ASP A 504 -4.92 20.33 -1.78
N SER A 505 -6.14 20.85 -1.78
CA SER A 505 -7.07 20.63 -0.67
C SER A 505 -7.49 19.17 -0.63
N VAL A 506 -7.58 18.58 0.56
CA VAL A 506 -7.76 17.13 0.82
C VAL A 506 -9.01 16.50 0.18
N ASN A 507 -9.93 17.34 -0.31
CA ASN A 507 -11.15 16.99 -1.03
C ASN A 507 -10.95 16.90 -2.57
N ASN A 508 -9.74 17.10 -3.08
CA ASN A 508 -9.38 17.07 -4.51
C ASN A 508 -8.08 16.29 -4.74
N GLY A 509 -7.94 15.69 -5.91
CA GLY A 509 -6.63 15.34 -6.51
C GLY A 509 -5.96 14.06 -6.02
N THR A 510 -5.91 13.81 -4.71
CA THR A 510 -5.02 12.79 -4.12
C THR A 510 -5.55 11.35 -4.25
N GLU A 511 -4.63 10.36 -4.30
CA GLU A 511 -4.97 8.93 -4.37
C GLU A 511 -5.49 8.43 -3.01
N ARG A 512 -6.79 8.61 -2.77
CA ARG A 512 -7.46 8.15 -1.54
C ARG A 512 -7.74 6.65 -1.47
N THR A 513 -7.30 5.83 -2.43
CA THR A 513 -7.54 4.37 -2.39
C THR A 513 -6.26 3.56 -2.67
N PRO A 514 -5.18 3.74 -1.89
CA PRO A 514 -3.90 3.10 -2.16
C PRO A 514 -3.88 1.63 -1.67
N ARG A 515 -4.48 0.74 -2.47
CA ARG A 515 -4.19 -0.70 -2.46
C ARG A 515 -3.16 -1.02 -3.54
N ALA A 516 -2.31 -2.02 -3.36
CA ALA A 516 -1.33 -2.49 -4.33
C ALA A 516 -2.07 -2.85 -5.62
N PRO A 517 -1.62 -2.35 -6.79
CA PRO A 517 -2.28 -2.65 -8.03
C PRO A 517 -2.18 -4.15 -8.29
N GLU A 518 -3.34 -4.82 -8.30
CA GLU A 518 -3.38 -6.26 -8.59
C GLU A 518 -2.68 -6.55 -9.92
N PHE A 519 -2.81 -5.66 -10.90
CA PHE A 519 -2.01 -5.64 -12.13
C PHE A 519 -1.21 -4.33 -12.24
N VAL A 520 0.12 -4.44 -12.12
CA VAL A 520 1.05 -3.36 -12.49
C VAL A 520 1.21 -3.38 -14.01
N SER A 521 0.62 -2.40 -14.70
CA SER A 521 1.04 -2.06 -16.06
C SER A 521 2.43 -1.42 -16.01
N VAL A 522 3.24 -1.60 -17.05
CA VAL A 522 4.54 -0.94 -17.17
C VAL A 522 4.69 -0.32 -18.55
N THR A 523 5.47 0.77 -18.66
CA THR A 523 5.91 1.30 -19.97
C THR A 523 6.53 0.15 -20.78
N PRO A 524 5.96 -0.26 -21.93
CA PRO A 524 6.31 -1.54 -22.52
C PRO A 524 7.78 -1.67 -22.97
N GLU A 525 8.45 -2.71 -22.49
CA GLU A 525 9.90 -2.89 -22.60
C GLU A 525 10.30 -4.18 -23.30
N ARG A 526 11.25 -4.09 -24.23
CA ARG A 526 11.74 -5.26 -24.98
C ARG A 526 12.76 -6.04 -24.18
N VAL A 527 12.30 -7.10 -23.51
CA VAL A 527 13.16 -8.03 -22.77
C VAL A 527 13.89 -9.01 -23.69
N LEU A 528 13.39 -9.24 -24.91
CA LEU A 528 14.04 -10.12 -25.90
C LEU A 528 13.91 -9.60 -27.34
N GLU A 529 15.01 -9.69 -28.08
CA GLU A 529 15.13 -9.45 -29.52
C GLU A 529 16.17 -10.44 -30.08
N THR A 530 15.92 -11.08 -31.21
CA THR A 530 16.89 -11.98 -31.86
C THR A 530 17.38 -11.52 -33.24
N ARG A 531 16.71 -10.52 -33.85
CA ARG A 531 17.01 -10.07 -35.21
C ARG A 531 18.38 -9.41 -35.26
N THR A 532 19.19 -9.78 -36.25
CA THR A 532 20.55 -9.25 -36.37
C THR A 532 20.56 -7.82 -36.90
N GLY A 533 21.41 -6.98 -36.30
CA GLY A 533 21.62 -5.58 -36.73
C GLY A 533 20.63 -4.54 -36.21
N GLN A 534 19.77 -4.88 -35.24
CA GLN A 534 18.78 -3.96 -34.64
C GLN A 534 18.90 -3.94 -33.10
N PRO A 535 19.77 -3.09 -32.50
CA PRO A 535 19.92 -3.01 -31.05
C PRO A 535 18.87 -2.07 -30.43
N SER A 536 17.91 -2.61 -29.68
CA SER A 536 16.98 -1.80 -28.88
C SER A 536 16.40 -2.47 -27.61
N GLY A 537 16.82 -3.68 -27.24
CA GLY A 537 16.26 -4.40 -26.09
C GLY A 537 16.68 -5.87 -26.01
N GLN A 538 17.87 -6.13 -25.47
CA GLN A 538 18.28 -7.45 -24.99
C GLN A 538 18.55 -7.35 -23.49
N LEU A 539 17.48 -7.16 -22.71
CA LEU A 539 17.53 -6.98 -21.26
C LEU A 539 17.47 -8.33 -20.53
N GLY A 540 16.56 -9.21 -20.97
CA GLY A 540 16.31 -10.52 -20.37
C GLY A 540 16.92 -11.71 -21.10
N TYR A 541 17.51 -11.50 -22.29
CA TYR A 541 18.09 -12.57 -23.12
C TYR A 541 19.24 -12.08 -24.00
N SER A 542 20.40 -12.74 -23.89
CA SER A 542 21.57 -12.54 -24.76
C SER A 542 21.81 -13.77 -25.65
N GLY A 543 21.31 -13.74 -26.89
CA GLY A 543 21.43 -14.88 -27.80
C GLY A 543 21.07 -14.57 -29.25
N SER A 544 20.89 -15.62 -30.05
CA SER A 544 20.64 -15.55 -31.49
C SER A 544 19.36 -16.29 -31.88
N LYS A 545 18.87 -16.06 -33.10
CA LYS A 545 17.67 -16.70 -33.68
C LYS A 545 17.56 -18.19 -33.30
N PRO A 546 16.56 -18.62 -32.52
CA PRO A 546 16.43 -20.02 -32.12
C PRO A 546 16.15 -20.92 -33.33
N SER A 547 16.82 -22.08 -33.37
CA SER A 547 16.46 -23.16 -34.29
C SER A 547 15.15 -23.80 -33.86
N GLY A 548 14.36 -24.34 -34.80
CA GLY A 548 13.18 -25.13 -34.47
C GLY A 548 13.50 -26.28 -33.50
N GLY A 549 12.59 -26.53 -32.56
CA GLY A 549 12.78 -27.53 -31.51
C GLY A 549 13.52 -27.03 -30.26
N ARG A 550 13.80 -25.72 -30.13
CA ARG A 550 14.47 -25.14 -28.96
C ARG A 550 13.51 -24.42 -28.02
N THR A 551 13.86 -24.47 -26.74
CA THR A 551 13.39 -23.54 -25.70
C THR A 551 14.48 -22.53 -25.44
N ILE A 552 14.11 -21.27 -25.22
CA ILE A 552 14.97 -20.21 -24.68
C ILE A 552 14.40 -19.76 -23.33
N GLU A 553 15.28 -19.37 -22.41
CA GLU A 553 14.91 -18.78 -21.12
C GLU A 553 15.05 -17.27 -21.21
N VAL A 554 14.11 -16.52 -20.61
CA VAL A 554 14.08 -15.06 -20.60
C VAL A 554 13.94 -14.61 -19.15
N GLN A 555 14.90 -13.83 -18.67
CA GLN A 555 14.79 -13.14 -17.38
C GLN A 555 13.76 -12.02 -17.53
N VAL A 556 12.79 -11.98 -16.60
CA VAL A 556 11.72 -10.96 -16.61
C VAL A 556 11.60 -10.20 -15.30
N THR A 557 12.12 -10.74 -14.18
CA THR A 557 12.24 -10.01 -12.91
C THR A 557 13.65 -9.46 -12.73
N GLY A 558 13.75 -8.28 -12.09
CA GLY A 558 15.04 -7.60 -11.86
C GLY A 558 15.77 -7.14 -13.13
N THR A 559 15.04 -6.88 -14.22
CA THR A 559 15.61 -6.45 -15.52
C THR A 559 14.82 -5.31 -16.14
N GLY A 560 15.54 -4.37 -16.78
CA GLY A 560 14.93 -3.21 -17.45
C GLY A 560 14.68 -2.04 -16.50
N THR A 561 13.89 -1.06 -16.93
CA THR A 561 13.38 0.03 -16.09
C THR A 561 12.07 -0.33 -15.38
N ALA A 562 11.29 -1.25 -15.97
CA ALA A 562 10.09 -1.85 -15.39
C ALA A 562 10.33 -2.64 -14.09
N MET A 563 11.58 -3.00 -13.78
CA MET A 563 12.08 -3.50 -12.48
C MET A 563 11.20 -4.55 -11.77
N VAL A 564 10.54 -5.42 -12.54
CA VAL A 564 9.53 -6.37 -12.02
C VAL A 564 10.06 -7.12 -10.78
N PRO A 565 9.34 -7.07 -9.64
CA PRO A 565 9.72 -7.71 -8.39
C PRO A 565 10.00 -9.20 -8.51
N ALA A 566 10.86 -9.73 -7.62
CA ALA A 566 11.33 -11.10 -7.68
C ALA A 566 10.27 -12.16 -7.33
N ASP A 567 9.23 -11.74 -6.60
CA ASP A 567 8.06 -12.48 -6.13
C ASP A 567 6.89 -12.49 -7.14
N ALA A 568 6.90 -11.59 -8.14
CA ALA A 568 5.79 -11.34 -9.05
C ALA A 568 5.22 -12.65 -9.65
N GLY A 569 3.95 -12.95 -9.37
CA GLY A 569 3.37 -14.25 -9.65
C GLY A 569 3.17 -14.56 -11.13
N THR A 570 2.99 -13.52 -11.96
CA THR A 570 2.65 -13.61 -13.39
C THR A 570 3.18 -12.39 -14.15
N VAL A 571 3.74 -12.57 -15.34
CA VAL A 571 4.04 -11.46 -16.27
C VAL A 571 3.15 -11.51 -17.52
N PHE A 572 2.84 -10.35 -18.07
CA PHE A 572 2.15 -10.18 -19.35
C PHE A 572 3.16 -9.75 -20.40
N VAL A 573 3.31 -10.58 -21.44
CA VAL A 573 4.32 -10.40 -22.48
C VAL A 573 3.71 -10.52 -23.87
N ASN A 574 3.96 -9.53 -24.73
CA ASN A 574 3.60 -9.58 -26.15
C ASN A 574 4.73 -10.28 -26.91
N ILE A 575 4.47 -11.49 -27.41
CA ILE A 575 5.47 -12.31 -28.08
C ILE A 575 5.21 -12.29 -29.58
N ALA A 576 6.14 -11.77 -30.36
CA ALA A 576 6.06 -11.74 -31.82
C ALA A 576 7.10 -12.68 -32.45
N ALA A 577 6.68 -13.43 -33.47
CA ALA A 577 7.55 -14.23 -34.34
C ALA A 577 7.69 -13.56 -35.71
N VAL A 578 8.93 -13.46 -36.19
CA VAL A 578 9.34 -12.79 -37.44
C VAL A 578 10.27 -13.72 -38.23
N GLY A 579 10.18 -13.74 -39.56
CA GLY A 579 11.13 -14.52 -40.36
C GLY A 579 11.09 -16.03 -40.10
N THR A 580 9.91 -16.55 -39.74
CA THR A 580 9.65 -17.98 -39.52
C THR A 580 9.88 -18.77 -40.80
N GLU A 581 10.71 -19.81 -40.76
CA GLU A 581 11.14 -20.58 -41.94
C GLU A 581 10.10 -21.62 -42.40
N ALA A 582 9.24 -22.08 -41.49
CA ALA A 582 8.13 -23.01 -41.77
C ALA A 582 7.00 -22.82 -40.75
N ASN A 583 5.74 -23.06 -41.15
CA ASN A 583 4.58 -22.95 -40.26
C ASN A 583 4.76 -23.82 -38.99
N GLY A 584 4.33 -23.32 -37.84
CA GLY A 584 4.59 -23.99 -36.57
C GLY A 584 3.80 -23.42 -35.39
N PHE A 585 4.37 -23.56 -34.18
CA PHE A 585 3.82 -23.02 -32.95
C PHE A 585 4.90 -22.53 -31.99
N VAL A 586 4.51 -21.58 -31.14
CA VAL A 586 5.29 -21.07 -30.00
C VAL A 586 4.53 -21.39 -28.71
N THR A 587 5.24 -21.75 -27.64
CA THR A 587 4.67 -22.01 -26.31
C THR A 587 5.49 -21.29 -25.25
N ALA A 588 4.89 -20.32 -24.56
CA ALA A 588 5.43 -19.69 -23.36
C ALA A 588 4.93 -20.40 -22.09
N PHE A 589 5.81 -20.57 -21.09
CA PHE A 589 5.54 -21.30 -19.84
C PHE A 589 6.56 -20.93 -18.74
N PRO A 590 6.25 -21.12 -17.43
CA PRO A 590 7.23 -20.94 -16.35
C PRO A 590 8.49 -21.81 -16.55
N CYS A 591 9.67 -21.22 -16.43
CA CYS A 591 10.91 -22.01 -16.44
C CYS A 591 11.00 -22.94 -15.21
N GLY A 592 11.59 -24.12 -15.43
CA GLY A 592 11.66 -25.21 -14.44
C GLY A 592 10.51 -26.22 -14.51
N THR A 593 9.41 -25.93 -15.23
CA THR A 593 8.29 -26.88 -15.41
C THR A 593 8.40 -27.69 -16.70
N THR A 594 7.63 -28.79 -16.78
CA THR A 594 7.40 -29.49 -18.05
C THR A 594 6.64 -28.59 -19.01
N ARG A 595 7.11 -28.46 -20.26
CA ARG A 595 6.44 -27.65 -21.29
C ARG A 595 5.01 -28.18 -21.57
N PRO A 596 3.97 -27.33 -21.53
CA PRO A 596 2.62 -27.69 -21.94
C PRO A 596 2.49 -28.18 -23.40
N THR A 597 1.33 -28.78 -23.71
CA THR A 597 0.87 -29.09 -25.08
C THR A 597 0.05 -27.95 -25.72
N ALA A 598 -0.25 -26.90 -24.95
CA ALA A 598 -0.82 -25.66 -25.46
C ALA A 598 0.18 -24.88 -26.31
N SER A 599 -0.31 -24.23 -27.37
CA SER A 599 0.45 -23.21 -28.11
C SER A 599 -0.04 -21.83 -27.71
N THR A 600 0.86 -20.91 -27.42
CA THR A 600 0.55 -19.49 -27.21
C THR A 600 0.07 -18.85 -28.52
N PHE A 601 0.76 -19.13 -29.63
CA PHE A 601 0.34 -18.75 -30.99
C PHE A 601 1.03 -19.61 -32.06
N ASN A 602 0.64 -19.42 -33.32
CA ASN A 602 0.99 -20.29 -34.44
C ASN A 602 1.65 -19.50 -35.58
N PRO A 603 2.99 -19.40 -35.61
CA PRO A 603 3.69 -18.70 -36.68
C PRO A 603 3.48 -19.31 -38.06
N VAL A 604 3.36 -18.44 -39.06
CA VAL A 604 3.19 -18.79 -40.49
C VAL A 604 4.38 -18.26 -41.28
N ALA A 605 4.91 -19.06 -42.20
CA ALA A 605 6.08 -18.70 -43.00
C ALA A 605 5.76 -17.50 -43.92
N GLY A 606 6.60 -16.47 -43.88
CA GLY A 606 6.40 -15.22 -44.63
C GLY A 606 5.41 -14.24 -43.99
N GLU A 607 4.92 -14.49 -42.77
CA GLU A 607 4.12 -13.54 -41.99
C GLU A 607 4.86 -13.06 -40.73
N ILE A 608 4.39 -11.95 -40.16
CA ILE A 608 4.62 -11.63 -38.75
C ILE A 608 3.37 -12.06 -37.98
N THR A 609 3.55 -12.77 -36.88
CA THR A 609 2.47 -13.23 -35.99
C THR A 609 2.84 -12.92 -34.55
N GLN A 610 1.92 -12.39 -33.76
CA GLN A 610 2.10 -12.22 -32.31
C GLN A 610 0.87 -12.66 -31.54
N ASN A 611 1.02 -12.76 -30.21
CA ASN A 611 -0.07 -12.80 -29.25
C ASN A 611 0.43 -12.25 -27.91
N LEU A 612 -0.43 -11.56 -27.16
CA LEU A 612 -0.20 -11.30 -25.74
C LEU A 612 -0.36 -12.60 -24.95
N ALA A 613 0.48 -12.82 -23.94
CA ALA A 613 0.43 -14.01 -23.10
C ALA A 613 0.53 -13.63 -21.62
N ALA A 614 -0.37 -14.18 -20.80
CA ALA A 614 -0.19 -14.22 -19.36
C ALA A 614 0.66 -15.46 -19.04
N VAL A 615 1.84 -15.24 -18.46
CA VAL A 615 2.83 -16.31 -18.21
C VAL A 615 3.22 -16.29 -16.75
N LYS A 616 2.88 -17.36 -16.01
CA LYS A 616 3.36 -17.57 -14.65
C LYS A 616 4.89 -17.51 -14.61
N VAL A 617 5.45 -16.76 -13.67
CA VAL A 617 6.90 -16.63 -13.51
C VAL A 617 7.47 -17.96 -13.00
N GLY A 618 8.59 -18.39 -13.59
CA GLY A 618 9.30 -19.61 -13.23
C GLY A 618 10.52 -19.35 -12.32
N ALA A 619 11.23 -20.43 -11.99
CA ALA A 619 12.32 -20.39 -11.01
C ALA A 619 13.39 -19.34 -11.36
N ASN A 620 13.76 -18.51 -10.37
CA ASN A 620 14.69 -17.38 -10.50
C ASN A 620 14.19 -16.25 -11.43
N GLY A 621 12.88 -16.00 -11.52
CA GLY A 621 12.35 -14.85 -12.27
C GLY A 621 12.33 -15.02 -13.79
N ARG A 622 12.22 -16.27 -14.27
CA ARG A 622 12.36 -16.63 -15.70
C ARG A 622 11.12 -17.23 -16.32
N VAL A 623 10.81 -16.79 -17.54
CA VAL A 623 9.83 -17.42 -18.44
C VAL A 623 10.55 -18.14 -19.58
N CYS A 624 10.00 -19.27 -19.98
CA CYS A 624 10.56 -20.17 -20.98
C CYS A 624 9.71 -20.13 -22.24
N ILE A 625 10.34 -19.92 -23.40
CA ILE A 625 9.66 -19.81 -24.70
C ILE A 625 10.20 -20.90 -25.62
N TYR A 626 9.33 -21.83 -26.02
CA TYR A 626 9.62 -22.87 -27.00
C TYR A 626 9.15 -22.45 -28.39
N THR A 627 9.93 -22.75 -29.44
CA THR A 627 9.50 -22.67 -30.84
C THR A 627 9.65 -24.01 -31.56
N SER A 628 8.63 -24.41 -32.33
CA SER A 628 8.68 -25.61 -33.17
C SER A 628 9.48 -25.41 -34.46
N SER A 629 9.70 -24.16 -34.88
CA SER A 629 10.29 -23.78 -36.17
C SER A 629 11.40 -22.74 -35.97
N SER A 630 12.34 -22.61 -36.92
CA SER A 630 13.32 -21.52 -36.80
C SER A 630 12.64 -20.19 -37.12
N THR A 631 12.68 -19.26 -36.18
CA THR A 631 12.02 -17.97 -36.25
C THR A 631 12.78 -16.97 -35.39
N ASP A 632 12.77 -15.71 -35.79
CA ASP A 632 13.19 -14.64 -34.89
C ASP A 632 12.06 -14.34 -33.91
N LEU A 633 12.42 -14.02 -32.67
CA LEU A 633 11.47 -13.71 -31.61
C LEU A 633 11.72 -12.31 -31.07
N LEU A 634 10.63 -11.61 -30.77
CA LEU A 634 10.61 -10.40 -29.96
C LEU A 634 9.69 -10.67 -28.76
N VAL A 635 10.07 -10.16 -27.59
CA VAL A 635 9.23 -10.20 -26.38
C VAL A 635 9.23 -8.81 -25.76
N ASP A 636 8.07 -8.16 -25.79
CA ASP A 636 7.81 -6.89 -25.12
C ASP A 636 7.02 -7.19 -23.83
N LEU A 637 7.59 -6.92 -22.67
CA LEU A 637 6.90 -6.92 -21.37
C LEU A 637 5.92 -5.74 -21.33
N VAL A 638 4.68 -5.96 -20.85
CA VAL A 638 3.65 -4.91 -20.75
C VAL A 638 3.02 -4.77 -19.36
N GLY A 639 3.36 -5.65 -18.42
CA GLY A 639 2.90 -5.58 -17.03
C GLY A 639 3.05 -6.90 -16.27
N TYR A 640 2.68 -6.91 -15.00
CA TYR A 640 2.76 -8.08 -14.12
C TYR A 640 1.70 -8.04 -13.01
N HIS A 641 1.43 -9.21 -12.42
CA HIS A 641 0.74 -9.33 -11.14
C HIS A 641 1.79 -9.52 -10.03
N PRO A 642 1.80 -8.70 -8.96
CA PRO A 642 2.57 -8.95 -7.74
C PRO A 642 2.30 -10.33 -7.11
N SER A 643 3.05 -10.74 -6.09
CA SER A 643 2.72 -11.95 -5.32
C SER A 643 1.41 -11.84 -4.52
N THR A 644 1.05 -10.64 -4.08
CA THR A 644 -0.16 -10.29 -3.33
C THR A 644 -1.43 -10.20 -4.20
N ALA A 645 -1.31 -10.36 -5.51
CA ALA A 645 -2.44 -10.25 -6.43
C ALA A 645 -3.39 -11.46 -6.33
N ASP A 646 -4.68 -11.20 -6.15
CA ASP A 646 -5.75 -12.20 -6.14
C ASP A 646 -5.87 -12.98 -7.47
N PHE A 647 -5.32 -12.47 -8.58
CA PHE A 647 -5.33 -13.15 -9.88
C PHE A 647 -4.54 -14.47 -9.89
N VAL A 648 -5.25 -15.58 -10.14
CA VAL A 648 -4.66 -16.92 -10.15
C VAL A 648 -4.24 -17.32 -11.57
N SER A 649 -2.95 -17.16 -11.88
CA SER A 649 -2.36 -17.73 -13.11
C SER A 649 -2.13 -19.24 -13.00
N THR A 650 -2.57 -19.97 -14.03
CA THR A 650 -2.51 -21.43 -14.12
C THR A 650 -1.43 -21.90 -15.10
N ALA A 651 -0.96 -23.15 -14.93
CA ALA A 651 -0.27 -23.82 -16.03
C ALA A 651 -1.26 -24.05 -17.20
N PRO A 652 -0.91 -23.73 -18.46
CA PRO A 652 -1.84 -23.78 -19.59
C PRO A 652 -2.62 -25.11 -19.74
N GLU A 653 -3.93 -25.06 -19.55
CA GLU A 653 -4.82 -26.24 -19.57
C GLU A 653 -5.91 -26.14 -20.64
N ARG A 654 -5.99 -27.11 -21.54
CA ARG A 654 -7.06 -27.18 -22.54
C ARG A 654 -8.41 -27.51 -21.92
N LEU A 655 -9.36 -26.59 -22.04
CA LEU A 655 -10.76 -26.79 -21.63
C LEU A 655 -11.69 -27.12 -22.81
N LEU A 656 -11.31 -26.73 -24.03
CA LEU A 656 -12.06 -26.99 -25.26
C LEU A 656 -11.15 -27.48 -26.39
N GLU A 657 -11.58 -28.52 -27.11
CA GLU A 657 -10.96 -29.07 -28.32
C GLU A 657 -12.05 -29.65 -29.25
N THR A 658 -12.23 -29.08 -30.45
CA THR A 658 -13.22 -29.61 -31.43
C THR A 658 -12.61 -30.50 -32.52
N ARG A 659 -11.28 -30.51 -32.69
CA ARG A 659 -10.62 -31.24 -33.78
C ARG A 659 -10.67 -32.74 -33.54
N THR A 660 -11.39 -33.46 -34.40
CA THR A 660 -11.63 -34.91 -34.24
C THR A 660 -10.39 -35.81 -34.40
N SER A 661 -9.22 -35.24 -34.74
CA SER A 661 -7.92 -35.95 -34.77
C SER A 661 -7.19 -35.93 -33.44
N GLU A 662 -7.49 -34.98 -32.56
CA GLU A 662 -6.77 -34.75 -31.32
C GLU A 662 -7.51 -35.39 -30.14
N SER A 663 -6.76 -35.88 -29.14
CA SER A 663 -7.34 -36.44 -27.91
C SER A 663 -6.89 -35.68 -26.67
N GLY A 664 -7.86 -35.38 -25.81
CA GLY A 664 -7.68 -34.48 -24.66
C GLY A 664 -8.22 -33.07 -24.94
N GLY A 665 -8.51 -32.32 -23.87
CA GLY A 665 -9.05 -30.97 -23.97
C GLY A 665 -10.58 -30.87 -24.04
N GLN A 666 -11.31 -31.99 -24.07
CA GLN A 666 -12.77 -32.03 -24.00
C GLN A 666 -13.24 -31.99 -22.52
N LYS A 667 -12.85 -30.94 -21.78
CA LYS A 667 -13.00 -30.85 -20.32
C LYS A 667 -14.20 -30.00 -19.89
N GLY A 668 -14.38 -28.83 -20.51
CA GLY A 668 -15.56 -27.97 -20.35
C GLY A 668 -16.51 -27.98 -21.57
N TYR A 669 -16.17 -28.74 -22.60
CA TYR A 669 -17.01 -28.93 -23.79
C TYR A 669 -16.82 -30.33 -24.38
N THR A 670 -17.90 -30.93 -24.86
CA THR A 670 -17.89 -32.14 -25.71
C THR A 670 -18.82 -31.94 -26.89
N GLY A 671 -18.27 -31.97 -28.10
CA GLY A 671 -19.02 -31.77 -29.33
C GLY A 671 -18.12 -31.69 -30.56
N ALA A 672 -18.71 -31.27 -31.68
CA ALA A 672 -18.03 -31.18 -32.97
C ALA A 672 -17.69 -29.72 -33.34
N MET A 673 -16.87 -29.56 -34.38
CA MET A 673 -16.60 -28.29 -35.07
C MET A 673 -17.88 -27.45 -35.27
N PRO A 674 -17.99 -26.24 -34.70
CA PRO A 674 -19.18 -25.40 -34.86
C PRO A 674 -19.32 -24.88 -36.29
N GLY A 675 -20.56 -24.93 -36.80
CA GLY A 675 -20.94 -24.37 -38.09
C GLY A 675 -21.13 -22.84 -38.04
N ALA A 676 -21.12 -22.20 -39.21
CA ALA A 676 -21.35 -20.77 -39.34
C ALA A 676 -22.67 -20.33 -38.66
N GLY A 677 -22.59 -19.34 -37.77
CA GLY A 677 -23.73 -18.83 -37.02
C GLY A 677 -24.03 -19.56 -35.70
N GLN A 678 -23.25 -20.59 -35.32
CA GLN A 678 -23.42 -21.31 -34.06
C GLN A 678 -22.66 -20.65 -32.89
N THR A 679 -23.02 -21.04 -31.67
CA THR A 679 -22.32 -20.68 -30.43
C THR A 679 -21.99 -21.96 -29.67
N ILE A 680 -20.75 -22.08 -29.17
CA ILE A 680 -20.40 -23.06 -28.14
C ILE A 680 -20.65 -22.43 -26.77
N THR A 681 -21.36 -23.14 -25.90
CA THR A 681 -21.28 -22.96 -24.44
C THR A 681 -20.10 -23.78 -23.93
N LEU A 682 -19.19 -23.15 -23.22
CA LEU A 682 -18.02 -23.76 -22.59
C LEU A 682 -18.16 -23.60 -21.07
N ASP A 683 -18.22 -24.71 -20.35
CA ASP A 683 -18.12 -24.74 -18.89
C ASP A 683 -16.67 -24.40 -18.50
N VAL A 684 -16.47 -23.51 -17.52
CA VAL A 684 -15.12 -23.10 -17.09
C VAL A 684 -14.88 -23.24 -15.59
N THR A 685 -15.92 -23.12 -14.75
CA THR A 685 -15.81 -23.41 -13.31
C THR A 685 -15.86 -24.90 -13.05
N GLN A 686 -15.12 -25.37 -12.04
CA GLN A 686 -15.15 -26.75 -11.51
C GLN A 686 -14.85 -27.87 -12.54
N VAL A 687 -14.27 -27.51 -13.69
CA VAL A 687 -13.83 -28.45 -14.73
C VAL A 687 -12.30 -28.53 -14.83
N GLY A 688 -11.82 -29.64 -15.39
CA GLY A 688 -10.38 -29.85 -15.60
C GLY A 688 -9.60 -30.14 -14.32
N SER A 689 -8.37 -29.66 -14.27
CA SER A 689 -7.39 -29.93 -13.21
C SER A 689 -7.03 -28.67 -12.42
N ASN A 690 -7.17 -27.48 -13.00
CA ASN A 690 -7.14 -26.22 -12.26
C ASN A 690 -8.48 -25.90 -11.55
N ALA A 691 -9.58 -26.55 -11.96
CA ALA A 691 -10.88 -26.57 -11.26
C ALA A 691 -11.38 -25.20 -10.77
N VAL A 692 -11.45 -24.22 -11.68
CA VAL A 692 -11.71 -22.80 -11.38
C VAL A 692 -12.88 -22.63 -10.39
N PRO A 693 -12.73 -21.86 -9.29
CA PRO A 693 -13.77 -21.62 -8.29
C PRO A 693 -15.08 -21.04 -8.85
N ASN A 694 -16.18 -21.23 -8.12
CA ASN A 694 -17.51 -20.77 -8.54
C ASN A 694 -17.75 -19.26 -8.33
N ASP A 695 -16.94 -18.62 -7.49
CA ASP A 695 -16.92 -17.17 -7.25
C ASP A 695 -16.11 -16.40 -8.32
N ALA A 696 -15.37 -17.12 -9.18
CA ALA A 696 -14.56 -16.51 -10.21
C ALA A 696 -15.39 -15.60 -11.15
N THR A 697 -14.92 -14.39 -11.34
CA THR A 697 -15.61 -13.34 -12.11
C THR A 697 -15.18 -13.34 -13.58
N ALA A 698 -13.96 -13.80 -13.87
CA ALA A 698 -13.40 -13.91 -15.22
C ALA A 698 -12.47 -15.12 -15.40
N VAL A 699 -12.35 -15.58 -16.64
CA VAL A 699 -11.28 -16.47 -17.10
C VAL A 699 -10.50 -15.84 -18.24
N PHE A 700 -9.20 -16.16 -18.30
CA PHE A 700 -8.29 -15.74 -19.36
C PHE A 700 -7.97 -16.98 -20.21
N LEU A 701 -8.59 -17.07 -21.39
CA LEU A 701 -8.47 -18.20 -22.30
C LEU A 701 -7.67 -17.80 -23.54
N ASN A 702 -6.66 -18.58 -23.91
CA ASN A 702 -6.07 -18.48 -25.25
C ASN A 702 -6.98 -19.22 -26.24
N VAL A 703 -7.73 -18.48 -27.05
CA VAL A 703 -8.69 -19.04 -28.00
C VAL A 703 -8.02 -19.15 -29.37
N THR A 704 -7.87 -20.39 -29.86
CA THR A 704 -7.26 -20.69 -31.15
C THR A 704 -8.30 -21.21 -32.13
N ALA A 705 -8.34 -20.63 -33.33
CA ALA A 705 -9.16 -21.09 -34.45
C ALA A 705 -8.30 -21.85 -35.48
N ALA A 706 -8.82 -22.97 -35.98
CA ALA A 706 -8.19 -23.84 -36.96
C ALA A 706 -9.20 -24.35 -38.01
N ASN A 707 -8.72 -24.94 -39.11
CA ASN A 707 -9.55 -25.61 -40.14
C ASN A 707 -10.71 -24.75 -40.68
N THR A 708 -10.56 -23.43 -40.64
CA THR A 708 -11.58 -22.44 -40.98
C THR A 708 -12.13 -22.61 -42.40
N THR A 709 -13.46 -22.68 -42.53
CA THR A 709 -14.18 -22.90 -43.80
C THR A 709 -14.46 -21.63 -44.61
N GLY A 710 -14.44 -20.46 -43.98
CA GLY A 710 -14.72 -19.17 -44.62
C GLY A 710 -14.18 -17.99 -43.78
N ALA A 711 -13.99 -16.83 -44.41
CA ALA A 711 -13.56 -15.63 -43.69
C ALA A 711 -14.64 -15.17 -42.69
N GLY A 712 -14.23 -14.71 -41.51
CA GLY A 712 -15.17 -14.39 -40.43
C GLY A 712 -14.49 -13.96 -39.12
N TRP A 713 -15.16 -14.23 -38.00
CA TRP A 713 -14.64 -13.95 -36.65
C TRP A 713 -15.27 -14.86 -35.58
N VAL A 714 -14.61 -14.89 -34.42
CA VAL A 714 -15.10 -15.45 -33.15
C VAL A 714 -15.45 -14.29 -32.19
N THR A 715 -16.56 -14.39 -31.49
CA THR A 715 -16.97 -13.45 -30.42
C THR A 715 -17.14 -14.23 -29.12
N ALA A 716 -16.38 -13.87 -28.08
CA ALA A 716 -16.45 -14.42 -26.74
C ALA A 716 -17.24 -13.49 -25.79
N TYR A 717 -18.11 -14.05 -24.95
CA TYR A 717 -18.97 -13.28 -24.04
C TYR A 717 -19.52 -14.16 -22.89
N PRO A 718 -19.95 -13.58 -21.76
CA PRO A 718 -20.64 -14.33 -20.70
C PRO A 718 -21.93 -14.97 -21.23
N CYS A 719 -22.11 -16.28 -21.02
CA CYS A 719 -23.36 -16.95 -21.36
C CYS A 719 -24.54 -16.40 -20.54
N GLY A 720 -25.75 -16.53 -21.11
CA GLY A 720 -26.97 -15.92 -20.59
C GLY A 720 -27.18 -14.46 -21.02
N SER A 721 -26.14 -13.78 -21.52
CA SER A 721 -26.21 -12.39 -22.00
C SER A 721 -26.47 -12.28 -23.50
N PRO A 722 -26.96 -11.12 -24.00
CA PRO A 722 -26.96 -10.81 -25.43
C PRO A 722 -25.54 -10.84 -26.02
N ARG A 723 -25.38 -11.38 -27.23
CA ARG A 723 -24.08 -11.41 -27.91
C ARG A 723 -23.64 -9.99 -28.30
N PRO A 724 -22.45 -9.51 -27.89
CA PRO A 724 -21.92 -8.20 -28.29
C PRO A 724 -21.51 -8.16 -29.78
N ASN A 725 -21.28 -6.95 -30.30
CA ASN A 725 -20.82 -6.73 -31.68
C ASN A 725 -19.29 -6.53 -31.75
N THR A 726 -18.55 -7.50 -31.19
CA THR A 726 -17.09 -7.48 -31.03
C THR A 726 -16.44 -8.72 -31.64
N SER A 727 -15.11 -8.72 -31.83
CA SER A 727 -14.40 -9.84 -32.46
C SER A 727 -13.02 -10.10 -31.84
N ASN A 728 -12.85 -11.26 -31.19
CA ASN A 728 -11.62 -11.62 -30.47
C ASN A 728 -10.61 -12.36 -31.35
N VAL A 729 -11.08 -13.18 -32.30
CA VAL A 729 -10.22 -13.90 -33.25
C VAL A 729 -10.80 -13.72 -34.65
N ASN A 730 -10.02 -13.23 -35.60
CA ASN A 730 -10.44 -13.12 -37.00
C ASN A 730 -10.10 -14.42 -37.76
N LEU A 731 -11.12 -14.96 -38.45
CA LEU A 731 -11.07 -16.25 -39.12
C LEU A 731 -10.62 -16.08 -40.58
N ILE A 732 -9.59 -16.84 -40.98
CA ILE A 732 -9.03 -16.83 -42.34
C ILE A 732 -8.82 -18.29 -42.79
N PRO A 733 -9.42 -18.74 -43.91
CA PRO A 733 -9.25 -20.10 -44.40
C PRO A 733 -7.79 -20.50 -44.62
N GLY A 734 -7.42 -21.70 -44.15
CA GLY A 734 -6.06 -22.23 -44.25
C GLY A 734 -5.04 -21.64 -43.27
N VAL A 735 -5.45 -20.75 -42.37
CA VAL A 735 -4.59 -20.11 -41.36
C VAL A 735 -5.04 -20.53 -39.95
N VAL A 736 -4.10 -20.86 -39.08
CA VAL A 736 -4.34 -21.02 -37.64
C VAL A 736 -4.05 -19.67 -36.97
N ARG A 737 -4.97 -19.18 -36.13
CA ARG A 737 -4.81 -17.93 -35.37
C ARG A 737 -5.23 -18.13 -33.92
N ALA A 738 -4.48 -17.57 -32.99
CA ALA A 738 -4.79 -17.51 -31.57
C ALA A 738 -4.83 -16.06 -31.09
N ASN A 739 -5.59 -15.79 -30.03
CA ASN A 739 -5.53 -14.55 -29.25
C ASN A 739 -5.85 -14.86 -27.78
N LEU A 740 -5.24 -14.13 -26.84
CA LEU A 740 -5.62 -14.17 -25.44
C LEU A 740 -6.95 -13.42 -25.25
N VAL A 741 -7.91 -14.06 -24.58
CA VAL A 741 -9.26 -13.55 -24.40
C VAL A 741 -9.65 -13.60 -22.92
N PRO A 742 -9.68 -12.44 -22.22
CA PRO A 742 -10.35 -12.28 -20.95
C PRO A 742 -11.87 -12.31 -21.20
N ILE A 743 -12.60 -13.15 -20.45
CA ILE A 743 -14.04 -13.31 -20.60
C ILE A 743 -14.69 -13.27 -19.22
N LYS A 744 -15.66 -12.37 -19.02
CA LYS A 744 -16.55 -12.40 -17.85
C LYS A 744 -17.27 -13.75 -17.78
N ILE A 745 -17.28 -14.40 -16.63
CA ILE A 745 -18.01 -15.66 -16.47
C ILE A 745 -19.52 -15.36 -16.47
N GLY A 746 -20.27 -16.17 -17.23
CA GLY A 746 -21.72 -16.08 -17.35
C GLY A 746 -22.47 -16.99 -16.36
N THR A 747 -23.79 -17.08 -16.54
CA THR A 747 -24.65 -17.92 -15.70
C THR A 747 -24.15 -19.36 -15.62
N ASN A 748 -24.18 -19.95 -14.42
CA ASN A 748 -23.75 -21.33 -14.13
C ASN A 748 -22.26 -21.61 -14.39
N GLY A 749 -21.38 -20.60 -14.40
CA GLY A 749 -19.94 -20.83 -14.57
C GLY A 749 -19.50 -21.05 -16.01
N THR A 750 -20.21 -20.44 -16.98
CA THR A 750 -20.06 -20.73 -18.41
C THR A 750 -19.74 -19.51 -19.27
N VAL A 751 -18.93 -19.70 -20.32
CA VAL A 751 -18.59 -18.68 -21.32
C VAL A 751 -19.02 -19.12 -22.72
N CYS A 752 -19.42 -18.16 -23.55
CA CYS A 752 -20.04 -18.41 -24.85
C CYS A 752 -19.13 -17.94 -25.99
N LEU A 753 -18.84 -18.84 -26.94
CA LEU A 753 -18.01 -18.59 -28.12
C LEU A 753 -18.87 -18.69 -29.39
N PHE A 754 -19.27 -17.54 -29.95
CA PHE A 754 -19.97 -17.46 -31.23
C PHE A 754 -18.99 -17.48 -32.41
N VAL A 755 -19.32 -18.20 -33.49
CA VAL A 755 -18.52 -18.22 -34.73
C VAL A 755 -19.32 -17.72 -35.93
N SER A 756 -18.79 -16.74 -36.68
CA SER A 756 -19.49 -16.21 -37.87
C SER A 756 -19.30 -17.09 -39.12
N ALA A 757 -18.22 -17.88 -39.16
CA ALA A 757 -17.93 -18.89 -40.17
C ALA A 757 -17.56 -20.22 -39.49
N GLY A 758 -17.79 -21.36 -40.14
CA GLY A 758 -17.49 -22.66 -39.55
C GLY A 758 -15.98 -22.86 -39.36
N THR A 759 -15.55 -23.22 -38.16
CA THR A 759 -14.14 -23.31 -37.79
C THR A 759 -13.97 -24.32 -36.66
N ASP A 760 -12.83 -25.02 -36.59
CA ASP A 760 -12.44 -25.68 -35.35
C ASP A 760 -12.01 -24.63 -34.34
N LEU A 761 -12.28 -24.92 -33.07
CA LEU A 761 -11.87 -24.11 -31.93
C LEU A 761 -11.08 -24.96 -30.92
N VAL A 762 -10.17 -24.27 -30.25
CA VAL A 762 -9.40 -24.73 -29.09
C VAL A 762 -9.41 -23.59 -28.06
N ALA A 763 -9.55 -23.91 -26.77
CA ALA A 763 -9.37 -22.93 -25.70
C ALA A 763 -8.49 -23.52 -24.58
N ASP A 764 -7.36 -22.85 -24.34
CA ASP A 764 -6.39 -23.19 -23.28
C ASP A 764 -6.44 -22.11 -22.17
N LEU A 765 -6.78 -22.47 -20.92
CA LEU A 765 -6.85 -21.60 -19.74
C LEU A 765 -5.45 -21.16 -19.29
N GLN A 766 -5.22 -19.86 -19.11
CA GLN A 766 -3.97 -19.27 -18.59
C GLN A 766 -4.11 -18.66 -17.18
N GLY A 767 -5.33 -18.37 -16.73
CA GLY A 767 -5.62 -17.90 -15.38
C GLY A 767 -7.07 -17.48 -15.18
N TYR A 768 -7.43 -17.11 -13.95
CA TYR A 768 -8.75 -16.63 -13.58
C TYR A 768 -8.69 -15.54 -12.50
N ALA A 769 -9.72 -14.71 -12.45
CA ALA A 769 -9.94 -13.72 -11.39
C ALA A 769 -11.01 -14.25 -10.42
N PRO A 770 -10.70 -14.47 -9.12
CA PRO A 770 -11.70 -14.78 -8.07
C PRO A 770 -12.59 -13.57 -7.76
N ALA A 771 -13.51 -13.69 -6.79
CA ALA A 771 -14.33 -12.56 -6.35
C ALA A 771 -13.57 -11.43 -5.63
N ALA A 772 -12.41 -11.74 -5.01
CA ALA A 772 -11.54 -10.74 -4.36
C ALA A 772 -10.67 -9.93 -5.34
N SER A 773 -10.61 -10.36 -6.61
CA SER A 773 -9.87 -9.69 -7.68
C SER A 773 -10.44 -8.30 -7.95
N THR A 774 -9.55 -7.31 -8.00
CA THR A 774 -9.86 -5.93 -8.43
C THR A 774 -10.18 -5.86 -9.92
N TYR A 775 -9.74 -6.84 -10.72
CA TYR A 775 -10.05 -6.90 -12.15
C TYR A 775 -11.56 -6.81 -12.38
N VAL A 776 -12.00 -5.81 -13.15
CA VAL A 776 -13.40 -5.64 -13.50
C VAL A 776 -13.67 -6.18 -14.91
N PRO A 777 -14.12 -7.44 -15.05
CA PRO A 777 -14.52 -7.99 -16.34
C PRO A 777 -15.83 -7.38 -16.82
N THR A 778 -15.83 -6.86 -18.04
CA THR A 778 -16.94 -6.11 -18.63
C THR A 778 -17.72 -6.95 -19.64
N MET A 779 -18.83 -6.39 -20.16
CA MET A 779 -19.40 -6.88 -21.42
C MET A 779 -18.57 -6.31 -22.58
N PRO A 780 -18.05 -7.11 -23.52
CA PRO A 780 -17.22 -6.58 -24.60
C PRO A 780 -17.90 -5.48 -25.41
N GLU A 781 -17.30 -4.29 -25.43
CA GLU A 781 -17.89 -3.07 -26.03
C GLU A 781 -16.93 -2.39 -27.01
N ARG A 782 -17.41 -2.08 -28.22
CA ARG A 782 -16.63 -1.31 -29.20
C ARG A 782 -16.51 0.16 -28.82
N VAL A 783 -15.28 0.61 -28.62
CA VAL A 783 -14.96 2.02 -28.28
C VAL A 783 -14.09 2.73 -29.31
N LEU A 784 -13.63 2.05 -30.36
CA LEU A 784 -13.09 2.67 -31.56
C LEU A 784 -13.59 1.96 -32.81
N GLU A 785 -14.08 2.73 -33.78
CA GLU A 785 -14.30 2.28 -35.15
C GLU A 785 -13.91 3.41 -36.10
N THR A 786 -12.91 3.18 -36.95
CA THR A 786 -12.40 4.19 -37.89
C THR A 786 -13.02 4.06 -39.29
N ARG A 787 -13.62 2.90 -39.62
CA ARG A 787 -14.22 2.63 -40.93
C ARG A 787 -15.53 3.41 -41.08
N ALA A 788 -15.69 4.07 -42.23
CA ALA A 788 -16.87 4.89 -42.49
C ALA A 788 -18.14 4.06 -42.76
N ALA A 789 -17.98 2.84 -43.28
CA ALA A 789 -19.10 1.96 -43.65
C ALA A 789 -19.77 1.30 -42.42
N ASP A 790 -18.98 0.95 -41.41
CA ASP A 790 -19.44 0.25 -40.19
C ASP A 790 -20.06 1.19 -39.13
N GLY A 791 -19.98 2.51 -39.35
CA GLY A 791 -20.42 3.53 -38.39
C GLY A 791 -19.34 3.87 -37.38
N ARG A 792 -18.68 5.02 -37.55
CA ARG A 792 -17.53 5.40 -36.73
C ARG A 792 -17.89 5.64 -35.27
N ILE A 793 -17.00 5.20 -34.38
CA ILE A 793 -17.10 5.34 -32.93
C ILE A 793 -15.79 5.98 -32.45
N ASN A 794 -15.90 7.03 -31.63
CA ASN A 794 -14.75 7.74 -31.03
C ASN A 794 -13.76 8.32 -32.08
N TYR A 795 -14.20 8.47 -33.33
CA TYR A 795 -13.36 8.88 -34.45
C TYR A 795 -14.14 9.61 -35.54
N SER A 796 -13.53 10.64 -36.15
CA SER A 796 -14.16 11.48 -37.19
C SER A 796 -13.32 11.68 -38.46
N GLY A 797 -12.02 11.39 -38.41
CA GLY A 797 -11.03 11.69 -39.47
C GLY A 797 -11.18 10.87 -40.76
N ALA A 798 -10.23 11.02 -41.70
CA ALA A 798 -10.04 10.05 -42.79
C ALA A 798 -9.48 8.72 -42.25
N LYS A 799 -9.24 7.70 -43.09
CA LYS A 799 -8.52 6.50 -42.64
C LYS A 799 -7.16 6.92 -42.03
N PRO A 800 -6.79 6.46 -40.82
CA PRO A 800 -5.52 6.80 -40.19
C PRO A 800 -4.31 6.57 -41.12
N VAL A 801 -3.40 7.54 -41.20
CA VAL A 801 -2.19 7.47 -42.03
C VAL A 801 -0.94 7.13 -41.21
N GLY A 802 0.08 6.57 -41.86
CA GLY A 802 1.35 6.29 -41.18
C GLY A 802 1.99 7.56 -40.60
N GLY A 803 2.37 7.51 -39.32
CA GLY A 803 2.81 8.67 -38.55
C GLY A 803 1.75 9.28 -37.64
N GLN A 804 0.47 8.90 -37.78
CA GLN A 804 -0.65 9.44 -37.00
C GLN A 804 -0.84 8.72 -35.66
N THR A 805 -1.23 9.48 -34.64
CA THR A 805 -1.84 8.98 -33.40
C THR A 805 -3.35 9.23 -33.41
N VAL A 806 -4.11 8.28 -32.89
CA VAL A 806 -5.56 8.35 -32.65
C VAL A 806 -5.80 8.31 -31.15
N GLU A 807 -6.37 9.37 -30.58
CA GLU A 807 -6.82 9.40 -29.19
C GLU A 807 -8.16 8.67 -29.05
N VAL A 808 -8.31 7.85 -28.01
CA VAL A 808 -9.52 7.07 -27.71
C VAL A 808 -9.94 7.33 -26.27
N LYS A 809 -11.07 8.01 -26.06
CA LYS A 809 -11.66 8.17 -24.72
C LYS A 809 -12.22 6.84 -24.25
N VAL A 810 -11.76 6.35 -23.10
CA VAL A 810 -12.22 5.08 -22.49
C VAL A 810 -12.98 5.29 -21.18
N ALA A 811 -12.45 6.10 -20.25
CA ALA A 811 -13.13 6.44 -19.00
C ALA A 811 -14.44 7.21 -19.28
N GLY A 812 -15.55 6.84 -18.62
CA GLY A 812 -16.88 7.42 -18.82
C GLY A 812 -17.47 7.27 -20.24
N PHE A 813 -16.77 6.63 -21.17
CA PHE A 813 -17.24 6.39 -22.53
C PHE A 813 -18.15 5.14 -22.61
N GLY A 814 -18.81 4.96 -23.74
CA GLY A 814 -19.65 3.78 -24.01
C GLY A 814 -20.81 3.61 -23.03
N THR A 815 -21.22 2.36 -22.85
CA THR A 815 -22.19 1.84 -21.88
C THR A 815 -21.51 1.17 -20.68
N THR A 816 -20.27 0.69 -20.87
CA THR A 816 -19.40 0.13 -19.82
C THR A 816 -19.10 1.14 -18.72
N LYS A 817 -18.96 2.43 -19.06
CA LYS A 817 -18.68 3.53 -18.10
C LYS A 817 -17.53 3.22 -17.14
N ILE A 818 -16.36 2.86 -17.70
CA ILE A 818 -15.11 2.73 -16.93
C ILE A 818 -14.95 3.97 -16.02
N PRO A 819 -14.69 3.81 -14.71
CA PRO A 819 -14.49 4.92 -13.77
C PRO A 819 -13.37 5.89 -14.20
N ALA A 820 -13.30 7.05 -13.55
CA ALA A 820 -12.29 8.07 -13.88
C ALA A 820 -10.90 7.74 -13.29
N ASP A 821 -10.95 6.99 -12.21
CA ASP A 821 -9.95 6.39 -11.32
C ASP A 821 -9.43 5.02 -11.80
N ALA A 822 -9.91 4.49 -12.94
CA ALA A 822 -9.33 3.28 -13.52
C ALA A 822 -7.96 3.57 -14.14
N GLY A 823 -6.93 2.78 -13.79
CA GLY A 823 -5.56 2.97 -14.26
C GLY A 823 -5.29 2.29 -15.59
N THR A 824 -5.64 1.00 -15.72
CA THR A 824 -5.31 0.20 -16.91
C THR A 824 -6.57 -0.39 -17.55
N VAL A 825 -6.72 -0.24 -18.88
CA VAL A 825 -7.79 -0.87 -19.67
C VAL A 825 -7.25 -2.04 -20.49
N LEU A 826 -8.03 -3.12 -20.56
CA LEU A 826 -7.81 -4.22 -21.50
C LEU A 826 -8.63 -3.99 -22.77
N LEU A 827 -7.93 -3.79 -23.89
CA LEU A 827 -8.46 -3.56 -25.22
C LEU A 827 -8.11 -4.72 -26.15
N ASN A 828 -9.12 -5.35 -26.74
CA ASN A 828 -8.95 -6.18 -27.92
C ASN A 828 -8.88 -5.25 -29.16
N LEU A 829 -7.66 -4.97 -29.61
CA LEU A 829 -7.38 -4.06 -30.71
C LEU A 829 -7.22 -4.84 -32.01
N THR A 830 -7.85 -4.39 -33.08
CA THR A 830 -7.77 -4.99 -34.42
C THR A 830 -7.30 -3.97 -35.44
N VAL A 831 -6.25 -4.33 -36.18
CA VAL A 831 -5.79 -3.61 -37.37
C VAL A 831 -6.38 -4.28 -38.61
N THR A 832 -6.88 -3.52 -39.59
CA THR A 832 -7.43 -4.06 -40.85
C THR A 832 -7.24 -3.10 -42.03
N GLU A 833 -7.38 -3.63 -43.26
CA GLU A 833 -7.30 -2.86 -44.51
C GLU A 833 -6.01 -2.01 -44.66
N SER A 834 -4.89 -2.47 -44.10
CA SER A 834 -3.60 -1.78 -44.15
C SER A 834 -3.05 -1.67 -45.57
N ALA A 835 -2.61 -0.46 -45.96
CA ALA A 835 -2.08 -0.18 -47.30
C ALA A 835 -0.61 -0.63 -47.48
N ALA A 836 0.09 -0.89 -46.38
CA ALA A 836 1.45 -1.42 -46.33
C ALA A 836 1.67 -2.20 -45.02
N ASP A 837 2.77 -2.95 -44.95
CA ASP A 837 3.22 -3.60 -43.71
C ASP A 837 3.61 -2.54 -42.67
N GLY A 838 3.41 -2.83 -41.38
CA GLY A 838 3.67 -1.86 -40.32
C GLY A 838 3.37 -2.35 -38.91
N PHE A 839 3.32 -1.41 -37.98
CA PHE A 839 3.02 -1.64 -36.58
C PHE A 839 2.11 -0.56 -35.96
N VAL A 840 1.53 -0.89 -34.81
CA VAL A 840 0.76 -0.02 -33.92
C VAL A 840 1.35 -0.06 -32.52
N THR A 841 1.41 1.11 -31.88
CA THR A 841 1.85 1.30 -30.50
C THR A 841 0.74 1.99 -29.70
N VAL A 842 0.43 1.46 -28.53
CA VAL A 842 -0.60 1.91 -27.60
C VAL A 842 0.07 2.38 -26.32
N HIS A 843 -0.37 3.51 -25.78
CA HIS A 843 0.19 4.18 -24.61
C HIS A 843 -0.86 5.08 -23.96
N PRO A 844 -0.75 5.43 -22.67
CA PRO A 844 -1.51 6.53 -22.08
C PRO A 844 -1.31 7.82 -22.89
N CYS A 845 -2.38 8.59 -23.08
CA CYS A 845 -2.23 9.94 -23.64
C CYS A 845 -1.54 10.89 -22.64
N GLY A 846 -0.81 11.88 -23.15
CA GLY A 846 0.00 12.81 -22.36
C GLY A 846 1.47 12.39 -22.23
N THR A 847 1.77 11.09 -22.27
CA THR A 847 3.14 10.57 -22.12
C THR A 847 3.91 10.47 -23.46
N ALA A 848 5.21 10.22 -23.37
CA ALA A 848 6.04 9.95 -24.55
C ALA A 848 5.78 8.53 -25.11
N ARG A 849 5.48 8.43 -26.40
CA ARG A 849 5.21 7.13 -27.05
C ARG A 849 6.43 6.18 -26.96
N PRO A 850 6.27 4.96 -26.41
CA PRO A 850 7.36 3.99 -26.29
C PRO A 850 7.82 3.41 -27.64
N LEU A 851 8.93 2.65 -27.61
CA LEU A 851 9.50 1.96 -28.78
C LEU A 851 8.91 0.54 -29.02
N ALA A 852 8.03 0.09 -28.12
CA ALA A 852 7.33 -1.18 -28.22
C ALA A 852 6.24 -1.17 -29.30
N SER A 853 5.81 -2.36 -29.70
CA SER A 853 4.73 -2.57 -30.67
C SER A 853 3.71 -3.54 -30.12
N ASN A 854 2.44 -3.14 -30.04
CA ASN A 854 1.36 -4.02 -29.57
C ASN A 854 0.83 -4.89 -30.72
N ILE A 855 0.80 -4.36 -31.95
CA ILE A 855 0.40 -5.11 -33.15
C ILE A 855 1.32 -4.79 -34.33
N ASN A 856 2.09 -5.77 -34.79
CA ASN A 856 2.74 -5.80 -36.09
C ASN A 856 1.81 -6.49 -37.11
N PHE A 857 1.80 -6.04 -38.37
CA PHE A 857 0.87 -6.52 -39.40
C PHE A 857 1.45 -6.46 -40.81
N THR A 858 1.00 -7.39 -41.67
CA THR A 858 1.42 -7.50 -43.08
C THR A 858 0.20 -7.56 -44.03
N GLY A 859 -0.47 -6.42 -44.22
CA GLY A 859 -1.62 -6.27 -45.13
C GLY A 859 -2.93 -6.99 -44.76
N ARG A 860 -2.97 -7.76 -43.67
CA ARG A 860 -4.15 -8.55 -43.24
C ARG A 860 -4.80 -8.01 -41.97
N THR A 861 -6.05 -8.40 -41.76
CA THR A 861 -6.75 -8.21 -40.47
C THR A 861 -6.04 -9.00 -39.37
N THR A 862 -5.59 -8.29 -38.34
CA THR A 862 -4.84 -8.85 -37.20
C THR A 862 -5.36 -8.26 -35.90
N PRO A 863 -5.96 -9.07 -35.01
CA PRO A 863 -6.27 -8.70 -33.64
C PRO A 863 -5.06 -8.96 -32.71
N ASN A 864 -5.02 -8.29 -31.56
CA ASN A 864 -4.27 -8.69 -30.38
C ASN A 864 -4.95 -8.12 -29.12
N LEU A 865 -4.79 -8.77 -27.97
CA LEU A 865 -5.10 -8.17 -26.69
C LEU A 865 -4.01 -7.13 -26.32
N VAL A 866 -4.43 -6.04 -25.70
CA VAL A 866 -3.56 -4.95 -25.26
C VAL A 866 -3.97 -4.54 -23.84
N ALA A 867 -3.05 -4.58 -22.89
CA ALA A 867 -3.11 -3.77 -21.68
C ALA A 867 -2.53 -2.39 -22.01
N ALA A 868 -3.18 -1.32 -21.57
CA ALA A 868 -2.70 0.05 -21.73
C ALA A 868 -3.29 0.98 -20.67
N ASP A 869 -2.46 1.90 -20.18
CA ASP A 869 -2.86 2.84 -19.13
C ASP A 869 -3.69 3.99 -19.66
N ILE A 870 -4.56 4.50 -18.80
CA ILE A 870 -5.56 5.50 -19.06
C ILE A 870 -4.96 6.87 -18.74
N GLY A 871 -4.29 7.44 -19.74
CA GLY A 871 -3.66 8.75 -19.64
C GLY A 871 -4.63 9.94 -19.74
N ASP A 872 -4.05 11.12 -19.93
CA ASP A 872 -4.66 12.46 -19.91
C ASP A 872 -6.18 12.49 -20.09
N GLY A 873 -6.89 12.83 -19.02
CA GLY A 873 -8.34 12.98 -19.03
C GLY A 873 -9.06 11.75 -19.60
N GLY A 874 -8.66 10.54 -19.21
CA GLY A 874 -9.37 9.29 -19.51
C GLY A 874 -9.15 8.73 -20.91
N ARG A 875 -7.95 8.89 -21.50
CA ARG A 875 -7.67 8.58 -22.91
C ARG A 875 -6.45 7.68 -23.12
N VAL A 876 -6.60 6.74 -24.06
CA VAL A 876 -5.53 5.89 -24.59
C VAL A 876 -5.16 6.37 -25.99
N CYS A 877 -3.86 6.43 -26.27
CA CYS A 877 -3.29 6.95 -27.51
C CYS A 877 -2.77 5.80 -28.40
N ILE A 878 -3.33 5.68 -29.61
CA ILE A 878 -3.01 4.60 -30.56
C ILE A 878 -2.26 5.17 -31.77
N TYR A 879 -0.95 4.97 -31.81
CA TYR A 879 -0.08 5.34 -32.94
C TYR A 879 -0.08 4.25 -34.02
N THR A 880 -0.01 4.64 -35.30
CA THR A 880 0.20 3.69 -36.41
C THR A 880 1.33 4.11 -37.37
N SER A 881 2.12 3.13 -37.83
CA SER A 881 3.25 3.37 -38.75
C SER A 881 2.87 3.35 -40.24
N ALA A 882 1.67 2.91 -40.60
CA ALA A 882 1.21 2.76 -41.98
C ALA A 882 -0.27 3.18 -42.11
N GLU A 883 -0.75 3.47 -43.33
CA GLU A 883 -2.16 3.80 -43.52
C GLU A 883 -3.03 2.56 -43.29
N THR A 884 -3.91 2.60 -42.28
CA THR A 884 -4.65 1.42 -41.83
C THR A 884 -5.96 1.78 -41.13
N HIS A 885 -6.89 0.82 -41.06
CA HIS A 885 -8.06 0.93 -40.20
C HIS A 885 -7.80 0.28 -38.84
N LEU A 886 -8.34 0.92 -37.81
CA LEU A 886 -8.26 0.54 -36.40
C LEU A 886 -9.67 0.35 -35.85
N VAL A 887 -9.83 -0.71 -35.04
CA VAL A 887 -11.05 -1.08 -34.33
C VAL A 887 -10.65 -1.55 -32.93
N ALA A 888 -11.26 -1.02 -31.87
CA ALA A 888 -10.93 -1.41 -30.49
C ALA A 888 -12.19 -1.75 -29.69
N ASP A 889 -12.17 -2.93 -29.06
CA ASP A 889 -13.23 -3.46 -28.21
C ASP A 889 -12.68 -3.57 -26.76
N ILE A 890 -13.28 -2.89 -25.78
CA ILE A 890 -12.98 -3.08 -24.34
C ILE A 890 -13.39 -4.50 -23.94
N VAL A 891 -12.60 -5.15 -23.07
CA VAL A 891 -12.97 -6.44 -22.43
C VAL A 891 -12.91 -6.40 -20.91
N GLY A 892 -12.13 -5.50 -20.31
CA GLY A 892 -12.10 -5.25 -18.87
C GLY A 892 -11.20 -4.07 -18.51
N TYR A 893 -11.08 -3.78 -17.22
CA TYR A 893 -10.14 -2.79 -16.68
C TYR A 893 -9.70 -3.19 -15.26
N PHE A 894 -8.63 -2.56 -14.79
CA PHE A 894 -8.21 -2.58 -13.39
C PHE A 894 -8.44 -1.18 -12.79
N PRO A 895 -8.88 -1.07 -11.51
CA PRO A 895 -8.76 0.16 -10.72
C PRO A 895 -7.34 0.70 -10.77
N GLY A 896 -7.19 2.02 -10.67
CA GLY A 896 -5.91 2.67 -10.85
C GLY A 896 -5.12 2.82 -9.58
N THR A 897 -3.81 2.64 -9.72
CA THR A 897 -2.82 3.21 -8.82
C THR A 897 -1.96 4.13 -9.69
N MET A 898 -2.15 5.43 -9.54
CA MET A 898 -1.41 6.44 -10.27
C MET A 898 -0.07 6.66 -9.57
N LEU A 899 0.80 5.65 -9.65
CA LEU A 899 2.24 5.82 -9.44
C LEU A 899 2.75 6.79 -10.51
N ALA A 900 2.74 8.08 -10.18
CA ALA A 900 3.33 9.10 -11.01
C ALA A 900 4.85 8.88 -11.06
N ASP A 901 5.42 8.84 -12.26
CA ASP A 901 6.88 8.73 -12.46
C ASP A 901 7.58 9.90 -11.74
N SER A 902 8.34 9.59 -10.67
CA SER A 902 9.05 10.55 -9.81
C SER A 902 10.54 10.70 -10.15
#